data_AF-A0A2A4F5F7-F1
#
_entry.id   AF-A0A2A4F5F7-F1
#
_cell.length_a   1.000
_cell.length_b   1.000
_cell.length_c   1.000
_cell.angle_alpha   90.00
_cell.angle_beta   90.00
_cell.angle_gamma   90.00
#
_symmetry.space_group_name_H-M   'P 1'
#
loop_
_entity.id
_entity.type
_entity.pdbx_description
1 polymer ?
#
loop_
_entity_poly.entity_id
_entity_poly.type
_entity_poly.pdbx_seq_one_letter_code
_entity_poly.pdbx_strand_id
1 'polypeptide(L)'
;MSNSHPHPAAAAPAAPATPAAPPFTPVKWSFPFAPSGKDDAGDPMTYMKALGNAGNGFYPLGANGLWHGGIHFDGQTASALKQDGGIRAIADGEVVAYRLDTKYPELVFKDKRTSLYSTGFVLIRHKLQLPPPDPKPATAQSGTASAPAASSTAAAPAPAASAASAPAAAASAPNPASAASTPVQPPKAPDGDTLVFFSLYMHVMDWAAYQLAMEAASDTSATPDPNAPHIAPMPYWEGDSYYRVGDRAKDPQDVPKPKTPPPSEGLDTDALTKFIQNDFQALSPTPAAPDLELPAPAPVVGIRVREVPNGKITGLLPRGSELIISETEKSGTPGWAKIATIKSGTPVGPVVGQDPSPHAPYGWVYVKDLDIVVDPKPLDQVVVLKKPFHVAAGTVIGYIGEYQEYTDSSALPPKPAHPMLHLETFAGPDLGAFIKRSQDRVKQSSRAQTKSFLEISPGALLVTDVPEPDQTLTQIGLSLVPVGNAQGSRWIKVQPKGAPPAHPHPHSSGQAHPPATPHLQPVGTPLWVDASLAGQTTRAVVKGWSNFPLKVSNAKGPGADFRDVFRRIDLDKLGAENVAKEDGTGPRWWNITIGTKDGATRQGWVCEKDHPLTRLCGPWDWPGFDLIDNSSIKPIDMLKRYLYVTQQLLEGEDESEFKPSTSLVNAGELITKLEKAIDTNHDGKITAQELKAAQQVPWLAEALSHLVVRCESEWGGGPGKWEELNPLMKKLLWLWKSELERIGKLQWWEQVTGVEGFPKEPTPWHFHPVGFIGNFINSGDKTRVLRLSDQDVDDLIKVTATEVALSLNDDNLGKQAGAVVDTILNRRMSGLEKWSTIRGVINERWQFSDINAPRPSAYGSVQNVPESRVSQRVRSLVLAHLQDRANGGASLVGNNLSYANPYALDEASDATRAWVEDVVHQASITGYRYGSGRAVHVHGTTQGLMPSRPDPYTIELP
;
A
#
# COMPACT_ATOMS: atom_id res chain seq x y z
N MET A 1 -3.71 73.12 37.21
CA MET A 1 -5.10 72.66 37.01
C MET A 1 -5.20 72.03 35.62
N SER A 2 -6.24 71.22 35.40
CA SER A 2 -6.68 70.68 34.10
C SER A 2 -5.83 69.55 33.49
N ASN A 3 -6.54 68.53 32.98
CA ASN A 3 -5.98 67.33 32.35
C ASN A 3 -5.71 67.54 30.85
N SER A 4 -4.84 66.72 30.29
CA SER A 4 -4.88 66.31 28.88
C SER A 4 -4.65 64.80 28.78
N HIS A 5 -5.59 64.09 28.15
CA HIS A 5 -5.49 62.64 27.93
C HIS A 5 -4.74 62.34 26.62
N PRO A 6 -3.76 61.43 26.59
CA PRO A 6 -3.34 60.77 25.35
C PRO A 6 -4.33 59.65 24.99
N HIS A 7 -4.60 59.47 23.69
CA HIS A 7 -5.44 58.37 23.20
C HIS A 7 -4.74 57.00 23.36
N PRO A 8 -5.47 55.91 23.66
CA PRO A 8 -4.94 54.56 23.51
C PRO A 8 -4.72 54.25 22.03
N ALA A 9 -3.55 53.70 21.68
CA ALA A 9 -3.26 53.25 20.33
C ALA A 9 -4.08 52.00 19.97
N ALA A 10 -4.46 51.87 18.71
CA ALA A 10 -5.18 50.70 18.22
C ALA A 10 -4.32 49.43 18.33
N ALA A 11 -4.91 48.33 18.81
CA ALA A 11 -4.26 47.03 18.83
C ALA A 11 -4.02 46.52 17.40
N ALA A 12 -2.82 46.00 17.13
CA ALA A 12 -2.52 45.36 15.86
C ALA A 12 -3.41 44.10 15.67
N PRO A 13 -3.83 43.77 14.44
CA PRO A 13 -4.58 42.55 14.19
C PRO A 13 -3.73 41.34 14.57
N ALA A 14 -4.35 40.36 15.24
CA ALA A 14 -3.67 39.12 15.61
C ALA A 14 -3.17 38.40 14.35
N ALA A 15 -1.96 37.87 14.41
CA ALA A 15 -1.41 37.05 13.32
C ALA A 15 -2.34 35.85 13.05
N PRO A 16 -2.56 35.47 11.77
CA PRO A 16 -3.38 34.30 11.46
C PRO A 16 -2.77 33.07 12.14
N ALA A 17 -3.63 32.31 12.84
CA ALA A 17 -3.19 31.11 13.55
C ALA A 17 -2.50 30.13 12.58
N THR A 18 -1.33 29.64 12.97
CA THR A 18 -0.58 28.64 12.20
C THR A 18 -1.50 27.48 11.83
N PRO A 19 -1.59 27.08 10.55
CA PRO A 19 -2.38 25.93 10.15
C PRO A 19 -2.02 24.70 11.00
N ALA A 20 -3.04 24.03 11.55
CA ALA A 20 -2.83 22.80 12.31
C ALA A 20 -2.12 21.77 11.42
N ALA A 21 -1.12 21.07 11.96
CA ALA A 21 -0.38 20.07 11.22
C ALA A 21 -1.35 18.99 10.68
N PRO A 22 -1.18 18.53 9.43
CA PRO A 22 -2.08 17.54 8.84
C PRO A 22 -2.06 16.22 9.65
N PRO A 23 -3.18 15.49 9.67
CA PRO A 23 -3.28 14.25 10.46
C PRO A 23 -2.26 13.22 10.00
N PHE A 24 -1.56 12.61 10.97
CA PHE A 24 -0.59 11.54 10.70
C PHE A 24 -1.24 10.41 9.91
N THR A 25 -0.70 10.16 8.73
CA THR A 25 -1.15 9.13 7.79
C THR A 25 0.01 8.16 7.59
N PRO A 26 -0.11 6.88 8.02
CA PRO A 26 0.91 5.88 7.74
C PRO A 26 1.09 5.66 6.23
N VAL A 27 2.34 5.51 5.79
CA VAL A 27 2.69 5.06 4.44
C VAL A 27 2.09 3.67 4.21
N LYS A 28 1.33 3.48 3.13
CA LYS A 28 0.92 2.13 2.66
C LYS A 28 2.05 1.47 1.89
N TRP A 29 2.03 0.14 1.86
CA TRP A 29 3.07 -0.71 1.28
C TRP A 29 2.46 -1.79 0.40
N SER A 30 3.21 -2.20 -0.62
CA SER A 30 2.87 -3.27 -1.55
C SER A 30 4.15 -3.94 -2.05
N PHE A 31 4.04 -5.15 -2.59
CA PHE A 31 5.13 -5.77 -3.34
C PHE A 31 4.99 -5.43 -4.84
N PRO A 32 6.09 -5.43 -5.62
CA PRO A 32 6.07 -4.96 -7.01
C PRO A 32 5.20 -5.79 -7.95
N PHE A 33 4.84 -7.03 -7.56
CA PHE A 33 3.98 -7.94 -8.32
C PHE A 33 3.00 -8.65 -7.39
N ALA A 34 1.94 -9.24 -7.95
CA ALA A 34 1.05 -10.15 -7.21
C ALA A 34 1.48 -11.61 -7.40
N PRO A 35 1.24 -12.52 -6.43
CA PRO A 35 1.49 -13.94 -6.60
C PRO A 35 0.67 -14.55 -7.75
N SER A 36 1.26 -15.50 -8.48
CA SER A 36 0.60 -16.26 -9.54
C SER A 36 -0.43 -17.27 -8.98
N GLY A 37 -0.12 -17.88 -7.84
CA GLY A 37 -0.90 -18.94 -7.19
C GLY A 37 -1.90 -18.46 -6.12
N LYS A 38 -1.97 -19.22 -5.02
CA LYS A 38 -2.80 -18.92 -3.82
C LYS A 38 -1.95 -18.47 -2.63
N ASP A 39 -0.66 -18.25 -2.85
CA ASP A 39 0.31 -17.85 -1.84
C ASP A 39 -0.02 -16.46 -1.29
N ASP A 40 0.34 -16.21 -0.04
CA ASP A 40 -0.05 -14.97 0.63
C ASP A 40 0.72 -13.77 0.03
N ALA A 41 -0.03 -12.86 -0.60
CA ALA A 41 0.49 -11.62 -1.17
C ALA A 41 1.05 -10.65 -0.12
N GLY A 42 0.73 -10.84 1.16
CA GLY A 42 1.26 -10.12 2.31
C GLY A 42 2.42 -10.80 3.04
N ASP A 43 2.93 -11.93 2.53
CA ASP A 43 4.09 -12.66 3.06
C ASP A 43 5.37 -12.39 2.25
N PRO A 44 6.40 -11.73 2.84
CA PRO A 44 7.73 -11.61 2.24
C PRO A 44 8.28 -12.93 1.70
N MET A 45 8.02 -14.05 2.38
CA MET A 45 8.58 -15.35 2.01
C MET A 45 8.03 -15.89 0.68
N THR A 46 6.84 -15.47 0.25
CA THR A 46 6.33 -15.72 -1.11
C THR A 46 7.28 -15.10 -2.15
N TYR A 47 7.75 -13.87 -1.90
CA TYR A 47 8.64 -13.13 -2.80
C TYR A 47 10.10 -13.57 -2.67
N MET A 48 10.59 -13.87 -1.47
CA MET A 48 11.94 -14.42 -1.28
C MET A 48 12.10 -15.76 -2.01
N LYS A 49 11.11 -16.67 -1.92
CA LYS A 49 11.12 -17.92 -2.71
C LYS A 49 11.11 -17.68 -4.22
N ALA A 50 10.36 -16.67 -4.69
CA ALA A 50 10.36 -16.29 -6.11
C ALA A 50 11.72 -15.76 -6.57
N LEU A 51 12.37 -14.88 -5.80
CA LEU A 51 13.74 -14.39 -6.06
C LEU A 51 14.78 -15.51 -5.96
N GLY A 52 14.53 -16.53 -5.12
CA GLY A 52 15.27 -17.78 -5.08
C GLY A 52 15.23 -18.60 -6.39
N ASN A 53 14.40 -18.22 -7.37
CA ASN A 53 14.42 -18.78 -8.73
C ASN A 53 15.18 -17.91 -9.75
N ALA A 54 15.43 -16.62 -9.48
CA ALA A 54 16.03 -15.67 -10.44
C ALA A 54 17.41 -16.12 -10.96
N GLY A 55 17.74 -15.80 -12.21
CA GLY A 55 19.00 -16.18 -12.85
C GLY A 55 20.23 -15.47 -12.31
N ASN A 56 20.11 -14.18 -12.04
CA ASN A 56 21.17 -13.27 -11.61
C ASN A 56 20.61 -12.20 -10.63
N GLY A 57 21.43 -11.22 -10.25
CA GLY A 57 20.98 -10.01 -9.53
C GLY A 57 20.44 -10.23 -8.11
N PHE A 58 21.20 -10.91 -7.26
CA PHE A 58 20.86 -11.10 -5.85
C PHE A 58 21.37 -9.93 -5.00
N TYR A 59 20.61 -9.54 -3.97
CA TYR A 59 21.12 -8.63 -2.93
C TYR A 59 21.92 -9.44 -1.90
N PRO A 60 23.08 -8.96 -1.39
CA PRO A 60 23.82 -7.76 -1.77
C PRO A 60 24.98 -8.03 -2.75
N LEU A 61 25.09 -9.24 -3.33
CA LEU A 61 26.18 -9.61 -4.24
C LEU A 61 25.65 -10.24 -5.54
N GLY A 62 26.12 -9.72 -6.68
CA GLY A 62 25.80 -10.22 -8.01
C GLY A 62 26.44 -11.58 -8.32
N ALA A 63 26.06 -12.16 -9.47
CA ALA A 63 26.59 -13.45 -9.95
C ALA A 63 28.13 -13.47 -10.16
N ASN A 64 28.72 -12.27 -10.32
CA ASN A 64 30.16 -11.99 -10.45
C ASN A 64 30.86 -11.67 -9.12
N GLY A 65 30.17 -11.81 -7.98
CA GLY A 65 30.67 -11.50 -6.64
C GLY A 65 30.94 -10.02 -6.36
N LEU A 66 30.52 -9.11 -7.25
CA LEU A 66 30.52 -7.67 -7.00
C LEU A 66 29.34 -7.27 -6.11
N TRP A 67 29.46 -6.11 -5.47
CA TRP A 67 28.34 -5.42 -4.84
C TRP A 67 27.17 -5.25 -5.83
N HIS A 68 25.95 -5.48 -5.36
CA HIS A 68 24.72 -5.31 -6.14
C HIS A 68 23.63 -4.72 -5.24
N GLY A 69 23.12 -3.53 -5.58
CA GLY A 69 22.28 -2.71 -4.68
C GLY A 69 20.82 -3.14 -4.57
N GLY A 70 20.31 -3.83 -5.58
CA GLY A 70 18.90 -4.21 -5.68
C GLY A 70 18.66 -5.71 -5.81
N ILE A 71 17.51 -6.06 -6.37
CA ILE A 71 17.08 -7.42 -6.68
C ILE A 71 16.53 -7.50 -8.11
N HIS A 72 16.75 -8.62 -8.80
CA HIS A 72 16.20 -8.85 -10.13
C HIS A 72 14.90 -9.67 -10.11
N PHE A 73 13.93 -9.25 -10.92
CA PHE A 73 12.77 -10.03 -11.31
C PHE A 73 12.87 -10.35 -12.80
N ASP A 74 13.24 -11.59 -13.11
CA ASP A 74 13.40 -12.11 -14.48
C ASP A 74 12.24 -13.07 -14.84
N GLY A 75 12.28 -13.61 -16.07
CA GLY A 75 11.34 -14.62 -16.55
C GLY A 75 11.31 -15.94 -15.75
N GLN A 76 12.31 -16.25 -14.91
CA GLN A 76 12.26 -17.42 -14.01
C GLN A 76 11.35 -17.14 -12.81
N THR A 77 11.38 -15.91 -12.29
CA THR A 77 10.48 -15.48 -11.20
C THR A 77 9.02 -15.31 -11.64
N ALA A 78 8.75 -15.15 -12.94
CA ALA A 78 7.39 -15.05 -13.51
C ALA A 78 6.51 -16.30 -13.26
N SER A 79 7.13 -17.45 -13.03
CA SER A 79 6.43 -18.69 -12.63
C SER A 79 5.65 -18.54 -11.31
N ALA A 80 6.15 -17.69 -10.39
CA ALA A 80 5.56 -17.43 -9.09
C ALA A 80 4.86 -16.06 -8.98
N LEU A 81 5.16 -15.12 -9.89
CA LEU A 81 4.71 -13.72 -9.81
C LEU A 81 4.09 -13.22 -11.13
N LYS A 82 2.95 -12.52 -11.04
CA LYS A 82 2.22 -11.92 -12.17
C LYS A 82 2.90 -10.63 -12.65
N GLN A 83 3.94 -10.80 -13.46
CA GLN A 83 4.73 -9.73 -14.09
C GLN A 83 4.01 -9.07 -15.28
N ASP A 84 3.20 -9.85 -15.98
CA ASP A 84 2.28 -9.44 -17.05
C ASP A 84 1.34 -8.31 -16.62
N GLY A 85 0.88 -8.35 -15.36
CA GLY A 85 0.03 -7.33 -14.75
C GLY A 85 0.70 -5.99 -14.43
N GLY A 86 1.96 -5.78 -14.85
CA GLY A 86 2.71 -4.54 -14.67
C GLY A 86 3.43 -4.41 -13.32
N ILE A 87 4.50 -3.60 -13.33
CA ILE A 87 5.33 -3.28 -12.17
C ILE A 87 4.56 -2.34 -11.25
N ARG A 88 4.54 -2.61 -9.94
CA ARG A 88 3.81 -1.81 -8.94
C ARG A 88 4.71 -1.00 -8.03
N ALA A 89 4.27 0.20 -7.67
CA ALA A 89 4.92 1.03 -6.67
C ALA A 89 4.90 0.35 -5.29
N ILE A 90 6.07 0.17 -4.67
CA ILE A 90 6.19 -0.58 -3.39
C ILE A 90 5.62 0.16 -2.17
N ALA A 91 5.42 1.48 -2.28
CA ALA A 91 4.90 2.30 -1.20
C ALA A 91 4.22 3.57 -1.76
N ASP A 92 3.41 4.24 -0.93
CA ASP A 92 2.88 5.57 -1.27
C ASP A 92 4.05 6.56 -1.46
N GLY A 93 3.98 7.39 -2.49
CA GLY A 93 5.08 8.29 -2.84
C GLY A 93 4.78 9.23 -4.00
N GLU A 94 5.84 9.72 -4.63
CA GLU A 94 5.79 10.61 -5.78
C GLU A 94 6.83 10.18 -6.82
N VAL A 95 6.44 9.95 -8.06
CA VAL A 95 7.41 9.83 -9.17
C VAL A 95 8.11 11.18 -9.30
N VAL A 96 9.44 11.18 -9.21
CA VAL A 96 10.28 12.40 -9.25
C VAL A 96 11.16 12.46 -10.49
N ALA A 97 11.55 11.30 -11.03
CA ALA A 97 12.23 11.22 -12.32
C ALA A 97 11.89 9.91 -13.05
N TYR A 98 12.04 9.92 -14.37
CA TYR A 98 11.98 8.71 -15.20
C TYR A 98 12.88 8.85 -16.44
N ARG A 99 13.14 7.74 -17.12
CA ARG A 99 13.62 7.69 -18.51
C ARG A 99 12.74 6.71 -19.28
N LEU A 100 12.34 7.08 -20.49
CA LEU A 100 11.63 6.21 -21.43
C LEU A 100 12.45 6.16 -22.71
N ASP A 101 12.92 4.98 -23.09
CA ASP A 101 13.64 4.76 -24.34
C ASP A 101 12.66 4.83 -25.52
N THR A 102 13.03 5.43 -26.65
CA THR A 102 12.24 5.38 -27.89
C THR A 102 12.12 3.93 -28.38
N LYS A 103 13.24 3.23 -28.36
CA LYS A 103 13.42 1.80 -28.58
C LYS A 103 14.61 1.35 -27.73
N TYR A 104 14.59 0.15 -27.14
CA TYR A 104 15.72 -0.43 -26.42
C TYR A 104 17.04 -0.25 -27.21
N PRO A 105 18.05 0.40 -26.61
CA PRO A 105 19.38 0.46 -27.20
C PRO A 105 19.99 -0.91 -27.50
N GLU A 106 20.75 -0.96 -28.60
CA GLU A 106 21.49 -2.14 -29.06
C GLU A 106 22.96 -2.02 -28.66
N LEU A 107 23.51 -3.04 -27.99
CA LEU A 107 24.93 -3.15 -27.67
C LEU A 107 25.60 -4.05 -28.71
N VAL A 108 26.47 -3.47 -29.53
CA VAL A 108 27.20 -4.22 -30.58
C VAL A 108 28.57 -4.65 -30.06
N PHE A 109 28.78 -5.96 -30.03
CA PHE A 109 30.03 -6.58 -29.61
C PHE A 109 31.07 -6.60 -30.74
N LYS A 110 32.35 -6.76 -30.38
CA LYS A 110 33.47 -6.73 -31.34
C LYS A 110 33.36 -7.80 -32.44
N ASP A 111 32.78 -8.94 -32.11
CA ASP A 111 32.54 -10.08 -33.01
C ASP A 111 31.28 -9.93 -33.90
N LYS A 112 30.59 -8.78 -33.81
CA LYS A 112 29.35 -8.43 -34.52
C LYS A 112 28.08 -9.16 -34.05
N ARG A 113 28.09 -9.74 -32.85
CA ARG A 113 26.84 -10.03 -32.14
C ARG A 113 26.27 -8.76 -31.52
N THR A 114 24.96 -8.74 -31.28
CA THR A 114 24.23 -7.60 -30.69
C THR A 114 23.25 -8.10 -29.61
N SER A 115 23.11 -7.35 -28.51
CA SER A 115 22.12 -7.55 -27.45
C SER A 115 21.24 -6.32 -27.25
N LEU A 116 19.97 -6.50 -26.88
CA LEU A 116 19.08 -5.42 -26.43
C LEU A 116 19.21 -5.16 -24.93
N TYR A 117 19.08 -3.92 -24.50
CA TYR A 117 18.92 -3.56 -23.09
C TYR A 117 18.10 -2.28 -22.97
N SER A 118 17.23 -2.25 -21.96
CA SER A 118 16.54 -1.03 -21.55
C SER A 118 17.48 -0.16 -20.71
N THR A 119 17.50 1.14 -20.99
CA THR A 119 18.03 2.17 -20.09
C THR A 119 16.91 2.88 -19.35
N GLY A 120 15.66 2.73 -19.80
CA GLY A 120 14.47 3.26 -19.17
C GLY A 120 14.35 2.88 -17.69
N PHE A 121 13.86 3.83 -16.89
CA PHE A 121 13.65 3.65 -15.46
C PHE A 121 12.56 4.54 -14.89
N VAL A 122 12.12 4.23 -13.67
CA VAL A 122 11.25 5.08 -12.85
C VAL A 122 11.89 5.26 -11.47
N LEU A 123 11.90 6.50 -10.96
CA LEU A 123 12.39 6.83 -9.63
C LEU A 123 11.25 7.46 -8.81
N ILE A 124 10.86 6.77 -7.73
CA ILE A 124 9.80 7.21 -6.81
C ILE A 124 10.44 7.66 -5.50
N ARG A 125 10.04 8.84 -5.01
CA ARG A 125 10.37 9.38 -3.70
C ARG A 125 9.28 9.05 -2.70
N HIS A 126 9.68 8.64 -1.50
CA HIS A 126 8.79 8.30 -0.39
C HIS A 126 9.15 9.10 0.87
N LYS A 127 8.19 9.28 1.78
CA LYS A 127 8.36 10.03 3.04
C LYS A 127 7.86 9.19 4.22
N LEU A 128 8.78 8.51 4.91
CA LEU A 128 8.46 7.69 6.08
C LEU A 128 8.46 8.56 7.34
N GLN A 129 7.27 9.02 7.72
CA GLN A 129 7.01 9.84 8.91
C GLN A 129 6.90 8.96 10.16
N LEU A 130 7.64 9.27 11.23
CA LEU A 130 7.50 8.64 12.54
C LEU A 130 6.10 8.89 13.12
N PRO A 131 5.53 7.96 13.92
CA PRO A 131 4.30 8.18 14.65
C PRO A 131 4.39 9.42 15.55
N PRO A 132 3.32 10.22 15.67
CA PRO A 132 3.33 11.42 16.48
C PRO A 132 3.64 11.09 17.94
N PRO A 133 4.36 11.97 18.66
CA PRO A 133 4.61 11.77 20.08
C PRO A 133 3.29 11.75 20.88
N ASP A 134 3.37 11.23 22.10
CA ASP A 134 2.25 11.16 23.01
C ASP A 134 1.80 12.57 23.45
N PRO A 135 0.50 12.78 23.77
CA PRO A 135 0.04 14.03 24.33
C PRO A 135 0.80 14.35 25.62
N LYS A 136 1.50 15.49 25.65
CA LYS A 136 2.20 15.95 26.85
C LYS A 136 1.17 16.09 27.99
N PRO A 137 1.40 15.51 29.18
CA PRO A 137 0.49 15.71 30.31
C PRO A 137 0.28 17.21 30.55
N ALA A 138 -0.98 17.64 30.64
CA ALA A 138 -1.29 19.04 30.84
C ALA A 138 -0.69 19.51 32.18
N THR A 139 0.35 20.33 32.12
CA THR A 139 0.95 20.95 33.30
C THR A 139 -0.09 21.84 33.96
N ALA A 140 -0.66 21.35 35.06
CA ALA A 140 -1.61 22.12 35.85
C ALA A 140 -0.99 23.47 36.21
N GLN A 141 -1.64 24.56 35.81
CA GLN A 141 -1.22 25.91 36.18
C GLN A 141 -1.48 26.09 37.67
N SER A 142 -0.50 25.75 38.50
CA SER A 142 -0.51 26.09 39.92
C SER A 142 -0.56 27.61 40.05
N GLY A 143 -1.60 28.08 40.75
CA GLY A 143 -1.87 29.51 40.91
C GLY A 143 -0.74 30.25 41.65
N THR A 144 -0.70 31.56 41.43
CA THR A 144 0.23 32.50 42.05
C THR A 144 0.35 32.33 43.57
N ALA A 145 1.55 32.01 44.05
CA ALA A 145 1.96 32.16 45.44
C ALA A 145 3.28 32.93 45.50
N SER A 146 3.34 33.96 46.33
CA SER A 146 4.44 34.94 46.38
C SER A 146 5.69 34.40 47.10
N ALA A 147 6.86 34.70 46.55
CA ALA A 147 8.15 34.53 47.25
C ALA A 147 8.40 35.65 48.27
N PRO A 148 9.22 35.39 49.29
CA PRO A 148 10.16 36.36 49.85
C PRO A 148 11.62 35.92 49.58
N ALA A 149 12.57 36.87 49.68
CA ALA A 149 13.95 36.68 49.22
C ALA A 149 15.01 36.81 50.33
N ALA A 150 16.13 36.10 50.15
CA ALA A 150 17.42 36.29 50.82
C ALA A 150 18.51 35.67 49.91
N SER A 151 19.34 36.43 49.18
CA SER A 151 20.49 37.25 49.60
C SER A 151 21.79 36.44 49.79
N SER A 152 22.79 36.80 48.98
CA SER A 152 24.13 36.21 48.81
C SER A 152 25.07 36.21 50.03
N THR A 153 26.00 35.24 50.06
CA THR A 153 27.40 35.38 50.54
C THR A 153 28.31 34.37 49.82
N ALA A 154 29.64 34.42 50.02
CA ALA A 154 30.63 33.80 49.14
C ALA A 154 31.84 33.14 49.85
N ALA A 155 32.67 32.45 49.06
CA ALA A 155 34.06 32.02 49.29
C ALA A 155 34.35 30.80 50.21
N ALA A 156 34.92 29.74 49.58
CA ALA A 156 36.28 29.15 49.75
C ALA A 156 37.02 29.27 51.12
N PRO A 157 37.94 28.33 51.50
CA PRO A 157 38.81 27.53 50.59
C PRO A 157 39.04 26.04 50.98
N ALA A 158 40.01 25.40 50.31
CA ALA A 158 40.46 24.00 50.50
C ALA A 158 41.89 23.90 51.09
N PRO A 159 42.37 22.67 51.37
CA PRO A 159 43.66 22.16 50.88
C PRO A 159 43.49 20.78 50.18
N ALA A 160 44.25 20.35 49.15
CA ALA A 160 45.71 20.31 48.91
C ALA A 160 46.43 19.23 49.74
N ALA A 161 47.32 18.36 49.23
CA ALA A 161 47.82 18.04 47.86
C ALA A 161 48.32 16.55 47.84
N SER A 162 49.23 15.98 47.02
CA SER A 162 50.14 16.39 45.91
C SER A 162 50.80 15.15 45.24
N ALA A 163 51.14 15.24 43.92
CA ALA A 163 52.27 14.57 43.23
C ALA A 163 52.27 13.01 43.07
N ALA A 164 52.76 12.37 41.98
CA ALA A 164 53.24 12.78 40.63
C ALA A 164 52.98 11.58 39.64
N SER A 165 53.61 11.29 38.47
CA SER A 165 54.73 11.82 37.65
C SER A 165 54.63 11.28 36.18
N ALA A 166 55.58 11.59 35.28
CA ALA A 166 55.69 11.04 33.90
C ALA A 166 57.20 10.79 33.53
N PRO A 167 57.58 10.21 32.35
CA PRO A 167 57.74 11.03 31.12
C PRO A 167 57.65 10.34 29.72
N ALA A 168 57.44 11.17 28.66
CA ALA A 168 58.07 11.20 27.30
C ALA A 168 58.14 9.97 26.33
N ALA A 169 58.19 10.10 24.99
CA ALA A 169 57.85 11.18 24.03
C ALA A 169 57.99 10.72 22.52
N ALA A 170 57.44 11.52 21.58
CA ALA A 170 57.80 11.65 20.13
C ALA A 170 57.50 10.45 19.17
N ALA A 171 57.30 10.60 17.84
CA ALA A 171 57.02 11.71 16.87
C ALA A 171 56.86 11.08 15.44
N SER A 172 56.37 11.69 14.34
CA SER A 172 55.48 12.85 14.04
C SER A 172 55.20 12.90 12.51
N ALA A 173 54.10 13.49 12.03
CA ALA A 173 53.81 13.70 10.58
C ALA A 173 53.16 15.09 10.30
N PRO A 174 53.24 15.66 9.08
CA PRO A 174 53.05 17.11 8.86
C PRO A 174 51.66 17.56 8.36
N ASN A 175 51.43 18.87 8.47
CA ASN A 175 50.26 19.64 8.00
C ASN A 175 50.60 20.36 6.66
N PRO A 176 49.61 20.78 5.84
CA PRO A 176 49.58 22.22 5.54
C PRO A 176 48.20 22.87 5.34
N ALA A 177 48.11 24.10 5.88
CA ALA A 177 47.47 25.32 5.32
C ALA A 177 45.99 25.32 4.84
N SER A 178 45.24 26.24 5.45
CA SER A 178 43.86 26.64 5.16
C SER A 178 43.64 27.42 3.86
N ALA A 179 42.42 27.33 3.30
CA ALA A 179 41.81 28.34 2.43
C ALA A 179 40.42 28.78 2.97
N ALA A 180 40.01 30.00 2.64
CA ALA A 180 38.93 30.76 3.29
C ALA A 180 37.56 30.04 3.45
N SER A 181 36.97 30.18 4.64
CA SER A 181 35.59 29.78 4.94
C SER A 181 34.61 30.96 4.88
N THR A 182 33.74 30.97 3.87
CA THR A 182 32.49 31.75 3.90
C THR A 182 31.51 31.07 4.87
N PRO A 183 30.69 31.79 5.66
CA PRO A 183 29.69 31.17 6.53
C PRO A 183 28.56 30.51 5.72
N VAL A 184 28.74 29.23 5.40
CA VAL A 184 27.65 28.38 4.90
C VAL A 184 26.62 28.26 6.00
N GLN A 185 25.42 28.81 5.80
CA GLN A 185 24.30 28.51 6.69
C GLN A 185 24.05 27.00 6.67
N PRO A 186 23.89 26.33 7.84
CA PRO A 186 23.53 24.93 7.85
C PRO A 186 22.20 24.76 7.09
N PRO A 187 22.06 23.73 6.24
CA PRO A 187 20.82 23.49 5.52
C PRO A 187 19.68 23.37 6.52
N LYS A 188 18.57 24.09 6.27
CA LYS A 188 17.35 23.99 7.07
C LYS A 188 16.95 22.51 7.12
N ALA A 189 16.98 21.93 8.31
CA ALA A 189 16.68 20.52 8.48
C ALA A 189 15.27 20.21 7.96
N PRO A 190 15.07 19.08 7.23
CA PRO A 190 13.73 18.52 7.10
C PRO A 190 13.21 18.18 8.49
N ASP A 191 11.89 18.20 8.67
CA ASP A 191 11.27 17.91 9.97
C ASP A 191 11.75 16.54 10.46
N GLY A 192 12.51 16.54 11.57
CA GLY A 192 13.40 15.42 11.93
C GLY A 192 12.69 14.08 12.17
N ASP A 193 11.37 14.09 12.30
CA ASP A 193 10.55 12.89 12.38
C ASP A 193 10.23 12.25 11.01
N THR A 194 10.74 12.75 9.88
CA THR A 194 10.62 12.11 8.56
C THR A 194 11.96 11.58 8.05
N LEU A 195 11.94 10.38 7.45
CA LEU A 195 12.97 9.85 6.54
C LEU A 195 12.52 10.03 5.10
N VAL A 196 13.40 10.50 4.22
CA VAL A 196 13.20 10.42 2.77
C VAL A 196 13.94 9.19 2.26
N PHE A 197 13.23 8.33 1.53
CA PHE A 197 13.81 7.18 0.83
C PHE A 197 13.28 7.10 -0.59
N PHE A 198 13.94 6.34 -1.44
CA PHE A 198 13.62 6.19 -2.86
C PHE A 198 13.47 4.72 -3.22
N SER A 199 12.58 4.44 -4.17
CA SER A 199 12.57 3.16 -4.90
C SER A 199 12.82 3.41 -6.38
N LEU A 200 13.66 2.57 -6.97
CA LEU A 200 14.15 2.66 -8.34
C LEU A 200 13.76 1.39 -9.08
N TYR A 201 13.16 1.56 -10.24
CA TYR A 201 12.71 0.48 -11.12
C TYR A 201 13.47 0.64 -12.44
N MET A 202 14.61 -0.05 -12.55
CA MET A 202 15.48 -0.04 -13.72
C MET A 202 15.07 -1.12 -14.73
N HIS A 203 15.30 -0.84 -16.01
CA HIS A 203 14.95 -1.70 -17.15
C HIS A 203 13.44 -1.84 -17.35
N VAL A 204 12.75 -0.71 -17.57
CA VAL A 204 11.33 -0.70 -17.94
C VAL A 204 11.12 -0.73 -19.46
N MET A 205 9.90 -1.06 -19.88
CA MET A 205 9.48 -1.18 -21.28
C MET A 205 9.74 0.09 -22.13
N ASP A 206 10.17 -0.09 -23.38
CA ASP A 206 10.40 0.99 -24.35
C ASP A 206 9.10 1.49 -25.01
N TRP A 207 9.13 2.72 -25.56
CA TRP A 207 7.96 3.32 -26.20
C TRP A 207 7.47 2.51 -27.41
N ALA A 208 8.38 1.93 -28.19
CA ALA A 208 8.04 1.05 -29.31
C ALA A 208 7.16 -0.16 -28.89
N ALA A 209 7.45 -0.81 -27.75
CA ALA A 209 6.61 -1.90 -27.22
C ALA A 209 5.25 -1.41 -26.71
N TYR A 210 5.17 -0.24 -26.07
CA TYR A 210 3.87 0.37 -25.74
C TYR A 210 3.03 0.62 -27.01
N GLN A 211 3.63 1.17 -28.08
CA GLN A 211 2.94 1.40 -29.34
C GLN A 211 2.40 0.10 -29.95
N LEU A 212 3.24 -0.94 -30.05
CA LEU A 212 2.83 -2.26 -30.56
C LEU A 212 1.70 -2.89 -29.72
N ALA A 213 1.73 -2.76 -28.40
CA ALA A 213 0.66 -3.26 -27.53
C ALA A 213 -0.65 -2.47 -27.69
N MET A 214 -0.57 -1.15 -27.86
CA MET A 214 -1.74 -0.31 -28.14
C MET A 214 -2.34 -0.58 -29.52
N GLU A 215 -1.51 -0.82 -30.54
CA GLU A 215 -1.94 -1.24 -31.87
C GLU A 215 -2.65 -2.60 -31.82
N ALA A 216 -2.06 -3.59 -31.16
CA ALA A 216 -2.66 -4.92 -30.98
C ALA A 216 -4.00 -4.87 -30.21
N ALA A 217 -4.12 -3.99 -29.20
CA ALA A 217 -5.38 -3.76 -28.48
C ALA A 217 -6.47 -3.03 -29.31
N SER A 218 -6.11 -2.46 -30.47
CA SER A 218 -7.04 -1.77 -31.37
C SER A 218 -7.52 -2.61 -32.56
N ASP A 219 -6.90 -3.77 -32.82
CA ASP A 219 -7.29 -4.64 -33.93
C ASP A 219 -8.60 -5.40 -33.62
N THR A 220 -9.70 -4.92 -34.20
CA THR A 220 -11.03 -5.53 -34.07
C THR A 220 -11.26 -6.74 -34.99
N SER A 221 -10.28 -7.13 -35.82
CA SER A 221 -10.35 -8.31 -36.68
C SER A 221 -9.89 -9.60 -35.98
N ALA A 222 -9.08 -9.48 -34.93
CA ALA A 222 -8.68 -10.59 -34.07
C ALA A 222 -9.71 -10.84 -32.96
N THR A 223 -9.88 -12.10 -32.55
CA THR A 223 -10.52 -12.40 -31.26
C THR A 223 -9.58 -12.00 -30.13
N PRO A 224 -9.94 -11.07 -29.22
CA PRO A 224 -9.06 -10.67 -28.13
C PRO A 224 -8.75 -11.86 -27.21
N ASP A 225 -7.48 -12.12 -26.92
CA ASP A 225 -7.11 -13.04 -25.85
C ASP A 225 -7.49 -12.38 -24.50
N PRO A 226 -8.40 -12.96 -23.70
CA PRO A 226 -8.80 -12.39 -22.41
C PRO A 226 -7.67 -12.40 -21.37
N ASN A 227 -6.53 -13.02 -21.66
CA ASN A 227 -5.33 -13.05 -20.82
C ASN A 227 -4.22 -12.10 -21.32
N ALA A 228 -4.42 -11.38 -22.42
CA ALA A 228 -3.41 -10.43 -22.91
C ALA A 228 -3.20 -9.28 -21.90
N PRO A 229 -1.94 -8.91 -21.58
CA PRO A 229 -1.68 -7.86 -20.60
C PRO A 229 -2.15 -6.50 -21.13
N HIS A 230 -3.01 -5.83 -20.36
CA HIS A 230 -3.49 -4.48 -20.69
C HIS A 230 -2.38 -3.45 -20.43
N ILE A 231 -1.50 -3.29 -21.41
CA ILE A 231 -0.44 -2.28 -21.44
C ILE A 231 -1.05 -0.92 -21.78
N ALA A 232 -0.73 0.11 -20.99
CA ALA A 232 -1.23 1.48 -21.19
C ALA A 232 -0.12 2.52 -20.93
N PRO A 233 -0.13 3.68 -21.62
CA PRO A 233 0.77 4.79 -21.35
C PRO A 233 0.73 5.26 -19.89
N MET A 234 1.88 5.66 -19.33
CA MET A 234 1.95 6.10 -17.94
C MET A 234 1.52 7.57 -17.77
N PRO A 235 0.71 7.90 -16.75
CA PRO A 235 0.12 9.23 -16.58
C PRO A 235 1.09 10.32 -16.08
N TYR A 236 2.35 9.97 -15.82
CA TYR A 236 3.40 10.88 -15.33
C TYR A 236 4.44 11.26 -16.39
N TRP A 237 4.32 10.77 -17.63
CA TRP A 237 5.22 11.20 -18.72
C TRP A 237 4.94 12.66 -19.11
N GLU A 238 5.98 13.49 -19.20
CA GLU A 238 5.88 14.77 -19.93
C GLU A 238 5.70 14.46 -21.44
N GLY A 239 5.00 15.34 -22.16
CA GLY A 239 4.68 15.15 -23.58
C GLY A 239 3.38 15.83 -23.99
N ASP A 240 2.99 15.65 -25.25
CA ASP A 240 1.67 16.07 -25.73
C ASP A 240 0.64 14.99 -25.41
N SER A 241 -0.42 15.34 -24.69
CA SER A 241 -1.59 14.46 -24.54
C SER A 241 -2.84 15.11 -25.14
N TYR A 242 -3.62 14.31 -25.86
CA TYR A 242 -4.84 14.75 -26.52
C TYR A 242 -5.81 13.57 -26.63
N TYR A 243 -7.04 13.83 -27.00
CA TYR A 243 -8.09 12.83 -27.13
C TYR A 243 -8.47 12.66 -28.60
N ARG A 244 -8.73 11.41 -29.00
CA ARG A 244 -9.27 11.04 -30.32
C ARG A 244 -10.67 10.46 -30.14
N VAL A 245 -11.55 10.75 -31.08
CA VAL A 245 -12.90 10.16 -31.16
C VAL A 245 -12.77 8.79 -31.84
N GLY A 246 -12.46 7.74 -31.07
CA GLY A 246 -12.36 6.36 -31.56
C GLY A 246 -13.65 5.55 -31.38
N ASP A 247 -13.54 4.23 -31.33
CA ASP A 247 -14.69 3.32 -31.36
C ASP A 247 -15.53 3.28 -30.07
N ARG A 248 -15.03 3.87 -28.99
CA ARG A 248 -15.84 4.15 -27.78
C ARG A 248 -16.93 5.19 -28.04
N ALA A 249 -16.68 6.14 -28.93
CA ALA A 249 -17.66 7.12 -29.35
C ALA A 249 -18.70 6.46 -30.28
N LYS A 250 -19.93 6.30 -29.79
CA LYS A 250 -21.01 5.53 -30.43
C LYS A 250 -22.28 6.35 -30.68
N ASP A 251 -22.23 7.67 -30.55
CA ASP A 251 -23.38 8.52 -30.88
C ASP A 251 -23.57 8.56 -32.41
N PRO A 252 -24.77 8.23 -32.93
CA PRO A 252 -25.12 8.52 -34.30
C PRO A 252 -25.50 9.99 -34.45
N GLN A 253 -25.24 10.55 -35.64
CA GLN A 253 -25.90 11.77 -36.10
C GLN A 253 -27.38 11.46 -36.41
N ASP A 254 -28.29 12.33 -35.97
CA ASP A 254 -29.73 12.10 -36.13
C ASP A 254 -30.14 12.31 -37.61
N VAL A 255 -31.03 11.48 -38.14
CA VAL A 255 -31.50 11.59 -39.53
C VAL A 255 -32.78 12.46 -39.60
N PRO A 256 -32.89 13.41 -40.55
CA PRO A 256 -34.12 14.17 -40.78
C PRO A 256 -35.33 13.23 -40.96
N LYS A 257 -36.41 13.51 -40.25
CA LYS A 257 -37.69 12.82 -40.48
C LYS A 257 -38.18 13.17 -41.89
N PRO A 258 -38.61 12.19 -42.71
CA PRO A 258 -39.15 12.48 -44.03
C PRO A 258 -40.36 13.40 -43.90
N LYS A 259 -40.43 14.44 -44.74
CA LYS A 259 -41.60 15.32 -44.82
C LYS A 259 -42.82 14.47 -45.22
N THR A 260 -43.88 14.49 -44.42
CA THR A 260 -45.15 13.85 -44.77
C THR A 260 -45.63 14.40 -46.12
N PRO A 261 -45.92 13.56 -47.13
CA PRO A 261 -46.47 14.05 -48.38
C PRO A 261 -47.83 14.71 -48.14
N PRO A 262 -48.23 15.71 -48.96
CA PRO A 262 -49.59 16.23 -48.93
C PRO A 262 -50.59 15.11 -49.26
N PRO A 263 -51.86 15.22 -48.80
CA PRO A 263 -52.87 14.20 -49.06
C PRO A 263 -53.06 14.00 -50.56
N SER A 264 -53.15 12.74 -50.98
CA SER A 264 -53.36 12.38 -52.38
C SER A 264 -54.75 12.81 -52.85
N GLU A 265 -54.81 13.82 -53.71
CA GLU A 265 -55.95 13.97 -54.61
C GLU A 265 -56.05 12.71 -55.49
N GLY A 266 -57.28 12.31 -55.83
CA GLY A 266 -57.55 10.99 -56.40
C GLY A 266 -56.86 10.77 -57.76
N LEU A 267 -56.39 9.54 -57.97
CA LEU A 267 -56.05 9.06 -59.32
C LEU A 267 -57.33 9.01 -60.16
N ASP A 268 -57.55 10.07 -60.94
CA ASP A 268 -58.62 10.19 -61.91
C ASP A 268 -58.32 9.30 -63.13
N THR A 269 -58.70 8.03 -63.03
CA THR A 269 -58.37 6.97 -64.00
C THR A 269 -59.17 7.05 -65.29
N ASP A 270 -59.21 8.21 -65.95
CA ASP A 270 -59.96 8.37 -67.21
C ASP A 270 -59.33 9.32 -68.25
N ALA A 271 -58.00 9.32 -68.31
CA ALA A 271 -57.25 10.05 -69.34
C ALA A 271 -57.63 9.63 -70.79
N LEU A 272 -58.10 8.38 -70.98
CA LEU A 272 -58.50 7.88 -72.30
C LEU A 272 -59.85 8.48 -72.74
N THR A 273 -60.85 8.54 -71.87
CA THR A 273 -62.13 9.19 -72.20
C THR A 273 -61.96 10.69 -72.37
N LYS A 274 -61.10 11.35 -71.59
CA LYS A 274 -60.77 12.78 -71.77
C LYS A 274 -60.08 13.08 -73.10
N PHE A 275 -59.26 12.16 -73.62
CA PHE A 275 -58.69 12.28 -74.97
C PHE A 275 -59.76 12.14 -76.07
N ILE A 276 -60.72 11.21 -75.90
CA ILE A 276 -61.84 11.00 -76.83
C ILE A 276 -62.83 12.18 -76.79
N GLN A 277 -63.08 12.78 -75.63
CA GLN A 277 -63.97 13.94 -75.48
C GLN A 277 -63.40 15.27 -75.97
N ASN A 278 -62.11 15.34 -76.30
CA ASN A 278 -61.41 16.57 -76.69
C ASN A 278 -61.03 16.59 -78.19
N ASP A 279 -61.85 15.95 -79.04
CA ASP A 279 -61.72 15.89 -80.51
C ASP A 279 -60.29 15.62 -81.03
N PHE A 280 -59.56 14.73 -80.35
CA PHE A 280 -58.17 14.34 -80.64
C PHE A 280 -57.15 15.50 -80.67
N GLN A 281 -57.48 16.69 -80.15
CA GLN A 281 -56.55 17.81 -80.09
C GLN A 281 -55.50 17.62 -79.01
N ALA A 282 -54.23 17.78 -79.38
CA ALA A 282 -53.09 17.58 -78.50
C ALA A 282 -52.97 18.71 -77.45
N LEU A 283 -52.80 18.32 -76.19
CA LEU A 283 -52.52 19.26 -75.10
C LEU A 283 -51.07 19.78 -75.18
N SER A 284 -50.91 21.07 -74.91
CA SER A 284 -49.63 21.78 -74.96
C SER A 284 -48.67 21.36 -73.82
N PRO A 285 -47.34 21.54 -73.99
CA PRO A 285 -46.35 20.84 -73.18
C PRO A 285 -46.30 21.25 -71.69
N THR A 286 -45.94 20.27 -70.87
CA THR A 286 -45.72 20.38 -69.42
C THR A 286 -44.64 21.41 -69.07
N PRO A 287 -44.77 22.14 -67.95
CA PRO A 287 -43.66 22.90 -67.35
C PRO A 287 -42.43 22.03 -67.04
N ALA A 288 -41.30 22.69 -66.81
CA ALA A 288 -40.00 22.05 -66.63
C ALA A 288 -39.94 21.08 -65.44
N ALA A 289 -39.01 20.12 -65.51
CA ALA A 289 -38.72 19.20 -64.42
C ALA A 289 -38.22 19.95 -63.16
N PRO A 290 -38.52 19.46 -61.94
CA PRO A 290 -37.93 19.98 -60.73
C PRO A 290 -36.42 19.68 -60.68
N ASP A 291 -35.66 20.55 -60.01
CA ASP A 291 -34.22 20.39 -59.83
C ASP A 291 -33.86 19.06 -59.15
N LEU A 292 -32.75 18.47 -59.58
CA LEU A 292 -32.14 17.32 -58.93
C LEU A 292 -31.46 17.77 -57.62
N GLU A 293 -32.19 17.71 -56.51
CA GLU A 293 -31.58 17.83 -55.18
C GLU A 293 -30.41 16.83 -55.05
N LEU A 294 -29.23 17.34 -54.69
CA LEU A 294 -28.05 16.51 -54.43
C LEU A 294 -28.38 15.53 -53.29
N PRO A 295 -27.98 14.24 -53.39
CA PRO A 295 -28.26 13.26 -52.34
C PRO A 295 -27.62 13.71 -51.03
N ALA A 296 -28.42 13.72 -49.95
CA ALA A 296 -27.98 14.17 -48.64
C ALA A 296 -26.75 13.36 -48.15
N PRO A 297 -25.79 13.99 -47.47
CA PRO A 297 -24.60 13.31 -46.98
C PRO A 297 -24.96 12.18 -46.02
N ALA A 298 -24.16 11.10 -46.02
CA ALA A 298 -24.42 9.95 -45.15
C ALA A 298 -24.30 10.33 -43.65
N PRO A 299 -25.13 9.75 -42.76
CA PRO A 299 -25.03 10.02 -41.33
C PRO A 299 -23.69 9.52 -40.77
N VAL A 300 -23.00 10.35 -39.99
CA VAL A 300 -21.75 9.96 -39.33
C VAL A 300 -21.97 9.44 -37.90
N VAL A 301 -20.98 8.70 -37.38
CA VAL A 301 -20.91 8.27 -35.98
C VAL A 301 -19.75 9.02 -35.31
N GLY A 302 -19.90 9.35 -34.03
CA GLY A 302 -18.91 10.11 -33.28
C GLY A 302 -19.29 10.31 -31.82
N ILE A 303 -18.96 11.47 -31.27
CA ILE A 303 -19.32 11.91 -29.90
C ILE A 303 -20.15 13.19 -29.95
N ARG A 304 -21.27 13.22 -29.23
CA ARG A 304 -22.11 14.43 -29.13
C ARG A 304 -21.47 15.49 -28.25
N VAL A 305 -21.25 16.66 -28.83
CA VAL A 305 -20.85 17.86 -28.10
C VAL A 305 -22.08 18.56 -27.54
N ARG A 306 -22.00 19.07 -26.31
CA ARG A 306 -23.10 19.72 -25.60
C ARG A 306 -22.77 21.14 -25.15
N GLU A 307 -23.79 21.94 -24.94
CA GLU A 307 -23.69 23.32 -24.44
C GLU A 307 -23.14 23.38 -23.00
N VAL A 308 -23.57 22.42 -22.17
CA VAL A 308 -23.16 22.16 -20.79
C VAL A 308 -23.17 20.65 -20.53
N PRO A 309 -22.53 20.14 -19.46
CA PRO A 309 -22.63 18.73 -19.06
C PRO A 309 -24.08 18.24 -19.01
N ASN A 310 -24.38 17.10 -19.64
CA ASN A 310 -25.73 16.55 -19.84
C ASN A 310 -26.75 17.46 -20.57
N GLY A 311 -26.35 18.65 -21.05
CA GLY A 311 -27.24 19.64 -21.65
C GLY A 311 -27.66 19.37 -23.10
N LYS A 312 -28.14 20.43 -23.77
CA LYS A 312 -28.50 20.41 -25.19
C LYS A 312 -27.30 20.04 -26.06
N ILE A 313 -27.52 19.19 -27.07
CA ILE A 313 -26.52 18.84 -28.08
C ILE A 313 -26.30 20.05 -29.01
N THR A 314 -25.06 20.50 -29.12
CA THR A 314 -24.64 21.65 -29.95
C THR A 314 -24.01 21.21 -31.28
N GLY A 315 -23.53 19.98 -31.37
CA GLY A 315 -22.99 19.35 -32.57
C GLY A 315 -22.53 17.93 -32.27
N LEU A 316 -21.87 17.30 -33.23
CA LEU A 316 -21.24 16.01 -33.07
C LEU A 316 -19.83 16.06 -33.69
N LEU A 317 -18.83 15.57 -32.97
CA LEU A 317 -17.48 15.39 -33.51
C LEU A 317 -17.37 13.99 -34.12
N PRO A 318 -17.15 13.84 -35.45
CA PRO A 318 -17.07 12.53 -36.10
C PRO A 318 -15.91 11.68 -35.58
N ARG A 319 -16.00 10.36 -35.72
CA ARG A 319 -14.86 9.46 -35.48
C ARG A 319 -13.62 9.88 -36.30
N GLY A 320 -12.45 9.71 -35.70
CA GLY A 320 -11.17 10.19 -36.23
C GLY A 320 -10.85 11.65 -35.88
N SER A 321 -11.80 12.44 -35.36
CA SER A 321 -11.50 13.80 -34.87
C SER A 321 -10.61 13.76 -33.63
N GLU A 322 -9.79 14.79 -33.43
CA GLU A 322 -8.85 14.90 -32.30
C GLU A 322 -9.00 16.26 -31.60
N LEU A 323 -8.91 16.26 -30.27
CA LEU A 323 -9.18 17.43 -29.44
C LEU A 323 -8.31 17.46 -28.17
N ILE A 324 -8.10 18.67 -27.66
CA ILE A 324 -7.52 18.96 -26.35
C ILE A 324 -8.66 19.46 -25.46
N ILE A 325 -8.76 18.92 -24.25
CA ILE A 325 -9.73 19.37 -23.24
C ILE A 325 -9.14 20.44 -22.32
N SER A 326 -9.98 21.29 -21.75
CA SER A 326 -9.55 22.36 -20.83
C SER A 326 -9.21 21.80 -19.44
N GLU A 327 -7.99 22.05 -18.98
CA GLU A 327 -7.57 21.71 -17.60
C GLU A 327 -8.12 22.68 -16.56
N THR A 328 -8.44 23.92 -16.97
CA THR A 328 -8.90 25.01 -16.09
C THR A 328 -10.42 25.00 -15.93
N GLU A 329 -11.17 24.73 -16.99
CA GLU A 329 -12.65 24.71 -16.97
C GLU A 329 -13.19 23.32 -16.59
N LYS A 330 -13.17 23.03 -15.29
CA LYS A 330 -13.63 21.74 -14.75
C LYS A 330 -15.15 21.68 -14.61
N SER A 331 -15.72 20.56 -15.05
CA SER A 331 -17.14 20.23 -14.84
C SER A 331 -17.43 19.93 -13.37
N GLY A 332 -18.53 20.45 -12.83
CA GLY A 332 -19.12 19.98 -11.57
C GLY A 332 -19.81 18.60 -11.68
N THR A 333 -20.00 18.09 -12.89
CA THR A 333 -20.54 16.75 -13.19
C THR A 333 -19.40 15.80 -13.58
N PRO A 334 -19.16 14.68 -12.87
CA PRO A 334 -18.07 13.76 -13.17
C PRO A 334 -18.05 13.23 -14.61
N GLY A 335 -16.86 13.08 -15.18
CA GLY A 335 -16.63 12.51 -16.51
C GLY A 335 -16.84 13.46 -17.70
N TRP A 336 -17.35 14.67 -17.49
CA TRP A 336 -17.45 15.69 -18.54
C TRP A 336 -16.26 16.64 -18.53
N ALA A 337 -15.77 17.00 -19.71
CA ALA A 337 -14.76 18.05 -19.89
C ALA A 337 -15.13 18.97 -21.07
N LYS A 338 -14.66 20.22 -21.01
CA LYS A 338 -14.86 21.21 -22.07
C LYS A 338 -13.75 21.07 -23.12
N ILE A 339 -14.09 21.21 -24.40
CA ILE A 339 -13.12 21.30 -25.49
C ILE A 339 -12.39 22.65 -25.36
N ALA A 340 -11.06 22.60 -25.32
CA ALA A 340 -10.20 23.78 -25.43
C ALA A 340 -9.86 24.07 -26.90
N THR A 341 -9.44 23.02 -27.63
CA THR A 341 -9.00 23.11 -29.02
C THR A 341 -9.37 21.82 -29.75
N ILE A 342 -9.83 21.91 -31.00
CA ILE A 342 -9.89 20.76 -31.92
C ILE A 342 -8.58 20.77 -32.73
N LYS A 343 -7.82 19.68 -32.68
CA LYS A 343 -6.58 19.48 -33.45
C LYS A 343 -6.85 19.06 -34.89
N SER A 344 -7.84 18.18 -35.08
CA SER A 344 -8.22 17.64 -36.39
C SER A 344 -9.69 17.18 -36.38
N GLY A 345 -10.30 17.12 -37.57
CA GLY A 345 -11.74 16.90 -37.74
C GLY A 345 -12.57 18.18 -37.56
N THR A 346 -13.84 18.12 -37.98
CA THR A 346 -14.77 19.27 -37.99
C THR A 346 -16.09 18.84 -37.33
N PRO A 347 -16.65 19.61 -36.37
CA PRO A 347 -17.98 19.33 -35.83
C PRO A 347 -19.05 19.40 -36.92
N VAL A 348 -19.97 18.44 -36.92
CA VAL A 348 -21.17 18.45 -37.77
C VAL A 348 -22.40 18.84 -36.95
N GLY A 349 -23.49 19.26 -37.61
CA GLY A 349 -24.77 19.50 -36.93
C GLY A 349 -25.32 18.23 -36.27
N PRO A 350 -26.14 18.35 -35.21
CA PRO A 350 -26.72 17.19 -34.52
C PRO A 350 -27.56 16.30 -35.45
N VAL A 351 -28.14 16.90 -36.50
CA VAL A 351 -28.95 16.26 -37.53
C VAL A 351 -28.21 16.35 -38.87
N VAL A 352 -28.30 15.32 -39.72
CA VAL A 352 -27.75 15.31 -41.08
C VAL A 352 -28.27 16.51 -41.88
N GLY A 353 -27.37 17.23 -42.54
CA GLY A 353 -27.70 18.42 -43.35
C GLY A 353 -27.95 19.71 -42.55
N GLN A 354 -27.75 19.70 -41.23
CA GLN A 354 -27.70 20.93 -40.42
C GLN A 354 -26.26 21.35 -40.13
N ASP A 355 -26.04 22.65 -40.01
CA ASP A 355 -24.80 23.21 -39.50
C ASP A 355 -24.62 22.92 -38.00
N PRO A 356 -23.37 22.79 -37.51
CA PRO A 356 -23.08 22.80 -36.08
C PRO A 356 -23.41 24.16 -35.45
N SER A 357 -23.73 24.18 -34.16
CA SER A 357 -23.74 25.43 -33.40
C SER A 357 -22.34 26.07 -33.42
N PRO A 358 -22.22 27.41 -33.50
CA PRO A 358 -20.94 28.11 -33.33
C PRO A 358 -20.22 27.80 -32.00
N HIS A 359 -20.94 27.25 -31.01
CA HIS A 359 -20.37 26.80 -29.73
C HIS A 359 -19.87 25.34 -29.74
N ALA A 360 -20.10 24.56 -30.80
CA ALA A 360 -19.65 23.17 -30.89
C ALA A 360 -18.12 22.99 -30.81
N PRO A 361 -17.25 23.91 -31.29
CA PRO A 361 -15.81 23.82 -31.07
C PRO A 361 -15.37 24.00 -29.61
N TYR A 362 -16.24 24.51 -28.73
CA TYR A 362 -15.92 24.91 -27.34
C TYR A 362 -16.87 24.29 -26.31
N GLY A 363 -17.67 23.30 -26.72
CA GLY A 363 -18.67 22.66 -25.86
C GLY A 363 -18.09 21.55 -24.97
N TRP A 364 -18.98 20.77 -24.37
CA TRP A 364 -18.65 19.71 -23.42
C TRP A 364 -18.82 18.33 -24.06
N VAL A 365 -17.89 17.43 -23.73
CA VAL A 365 -17.81 16.02 -24.18
C VAL A 365 -17.62 15.09 -22.99
N TYR A 366 -18.04 13.83 -23.13
CA TYR A 366 -17.88 12.82 -22.09
C TYR A 366 -16.56 12.05 -22.28
N VAL A 367 -15.63 12.22 -21.35
CA VAL A 367 -14.22 11.80 -21.50
C VAL A 367 -14.07 10.27 -21.55
N LYS A 368 -15.00 9.51 -20.98
CA LYS A 368 -14.97 8.03 -21.06
C LYS A 368 -15.19 7.49 -22.47
N ASP A 369 -15.82 8.27 -23.34
CA ASP A 369 -16.13 7.86 -24.72
C ASP A 369 -15.02 8.29 -25.71
N LEU A 370 -13.93 8.87 -25.18
CA LEU A 370 -12.77 9.35 -25.92
C LEU A 370 -11.53 8.51 -25.64
N ASP A 371 -10.72 8.30 -26.67
CA ASP A 371 -9.45 7.58 -26.62
C ASP A 371 -8.30 8.55 -26.37
N ILE A 372 -7.58 8.38 -25.25
CA ILE A 372 -6.42 9.21 -24.95
C ILE A 372 -5.24 8.80 -25.83
N VAL A 373 -4.64 9.76 -26.50
CA VAL A 373 -3.43 9.62 -27.29
C VAL A 373 -2.33 10.37 -26.56
N VAL A 374 -1.24 9.65 -26.26
CA VAL A 374 -0.07 10.17 -25.55
C VAL A 374 1.11 10.14 -26.52
N ASP A 375 1.81 11.26 -26.62
CA ASP A 375 2.99 11.48 -27.45
C ASP A 375 4.13 11.96 -26.51
N PRO A 376 4.78 11.00 -25.80
CA PRO A 376 5.65 11.28 -24.66
C PRO A 376 6.97 11.94 -25.12
N LYS A 377 7.34 13.07 -24.48
CA LYS A 377 8.52 13.88 -24.84
C LYS A 377 9.14 14.53 -23.59
N PRO A 378 10.47 14.50 -23.43
CA PRO A 378 11.44 13.84 -24.30
C PRO A 378 11.51 12.32 -24.10
N LEU A 379 12.00 11.63 -25.13
CA LEU A 379 12.46 10.24 -25.08
C LEU A 379 14.00 10.18 -24.97
N ASP A 380 14.52 9.01 -24.61
CA ASP A 380 15.94 8.67 -24.51
C ASP A 380 16.74 9.55 -23.51
N GLN A 381 16.04 10.26 -22.62
CA GLN A 381 16.59 11.25 -21.70
C GLN A 381 16.02 11.08 -20.29
N VAL A 382 16.78 11.54 -19.28
CA VAL A 382 16.30 11.60 -17.90
C VAL A 382 15.40 12.83 -17.73
N VAL A 383 14.12 12.58 -17.44
CA VAL A 383 13.14 13.62 -17.15
C VAL A 383 13.00 13.75 -15.63
N VAL A 384 13.50 14.84 -15.07
CA VAL A 384 13.22 15.24 -13.68
C VAL A 384 11.94 16.06 -13.67
N LEU A 385 10.89 15.54 -13.01
CA LEU A 385 9.56 16.13 -13.05
C LEU A 385 9.51 17.44 -12.25
N LYS A 386 9.21 18.54 -12.95
CA LYS A 386 9.04 19.89 -12.36
C LYS A 386 7.95 19.93 -11.29
N LYS A 387 6.98 19.02 -11.40
CA LYS A 387 5.93 18.74 -10.42
C LYS A 387 5.89 17.21 -10.23
N PRO A 388 6.33 16.66 -9.09
CA PRO A 388 6.28 15.23 -8.83
C PRO A 388 4.85 14.67 -8.96
N PHE A 389 4.73 13.45 -9.49
CA PHE A 389 3.44 12.79 -9.72
C PHE A 389 3.12 11.84 -8.57
N HIS A 390 2.08 12.12 -7.79
CA HIS A 390 1.71 11.26 -6.66
C HIS A 390 1.23 9.88 -7.11
N VAL A 391 1.73 8.84 -6.44
CA VAL A 391 1.42 7.43 -6.70
C VAL A 391 1.14 6.70 -5.38
N ALA A 392 0.11 5.86 -5.36
CA ALA A 392 -0.24 5.03 -4.21
C ALA A 392 0.41 3.64 -4.30
N ALA A 393 0.68 3.01 -3.15
CA ALA A 393 1.21 1.66 -3.09
C ALA A 393 0.34 0.66 -3.89
N GLY A 394 0.96 -0.19 -4.69
CA GLY A 394 0.28 -1.17 -5.54
C GLY A 394 -0.24 -0.64 -6.89
N THR A 395 -0.12 0.68 -7.16
CA THR A 395 -0.42 1.26 -8.48
C THR A 395 0.63 0.82 -9.51
N VAL A 396 0.20 0.51 -10.73
CA VAL A 396 1.12 0.19 -11.84
C VAL A 396 1.90 1.43 -12.27
N ILE A 397 3.21 1.30 -12.40
CA ILE A 397 4.18 2.35 -12.77
C ILE A 397 5.05 1.94 -13.97
N GLY A 398 4.61 0.98 -14.77
CA GLY A 398 5.26 0.53 -15.98
C GLY A 398 5.21 -0.98 -16.15
N TYR A 399 5.95 -1.48 -17.13
CA TYR A 399 6.05 -2.89 -17.47
C TYR A 399 7.53 -3.27 -17.61
N ILE A 400 7.85 -4.56 -17.43
CA ILE A 400 9.22 -5.07 -17.49
C ILE A 400 9.81 -4.84 -18.88
N GLY A 401 11.06 -4.37 -18.93
CA GLY A 401 11.84 -4.20 -20.15
C GLY A 401 12.84 -5.35 -20.38
N GLU A 402 13.67 -5.21 -21.40
CA GLU A 402 14.69 -6.20 -21.75
C GLU A 402 16.06 -5.92 -21.12
N TYR A 403 16.79 -6.98 -20.76
CA TYR A 403 18.23 -6.89 -20.45
C TYR A 403 18.97 -8.16 -20.88
N GLN A 404 19.54 -8.14 -22.08
CA GLN A 404 20.20 -9.30 -22.67
C GLN A 404 21.70 -9.31 -22.36
N GLU A 405 22.21 -10.45 -21.90
CA GLU A 405 23.64 -10.67 -21.69
C GLU A 405 24.36 -10.97 -23.02
N TYR A 406 25.68 -11.14 -23.00
CA TYR A 406 26.44 -11.55 -24.20
C TYR A 406 26.12 -12.99 -24.63
N THR A 407 25.70 -13.85 -23.71
CA THR A 407 25.16 -15.19 -23.97
C THR A 407 23.96 -15.13 -24.92
N ASP A 408 23.03 -14.19 -24.67
CA ASP A 408 21.80 -13.97 -25.43
C ASP A 408 22.04 -13.28 -26.79
N SER A 409 23.18 -12.61 -26.95
CA SER A 409 23.51 -11.79 -28.12
C SER A 409 23.45 -12.56 -29.45
N SER A 410 23.06 -11.92 -30.55
CA SER A 410 22.92 -12.57 -31.86
C SER A 410 23.60 -11.82 -32.99
N ALA A 411 24.06 -12.54 -34.01
CA ALA A 411 24.51 -11.96 -35.29
C ALA A 411 23.34 -11.63 -36.24
N LEU A 412 22.11 -12.05 -35.89
CA LEU A 412 20.87 -11.54 -36.46
C LEU A 412 20.38 -10.34 -35.63
N PRO A 413 19.54 -9.45 -36.17
CA PRO A 413 18.92 -8.38 -35.38
C PRO A 413 18.26 -8.97 -34.12
N PRO A 414 18.62 -8.49 -32.91
CA PRO A 414 18.14 -9.08 -31.68
C PRO A 414 16.65 -8.82 -31.50
N LYS A 415 16.00 -9.72 -30.75
CA LYS A 415 14.57 -9.67 -30.42
C LYS A 415 14.41 -9.73 -28.90
N PRO A 416 13.34 -9.16 -28.33
CA PRO A 416 12.98 -9.39 -26.93
C PRO A 416 12.96 -10.89 -26.59
N ALA A 417 13.62 -11.25 -25.48
CA ALA A 417 13.94 -12.62 -25.08
C ALA A 417 14.34 -12.76 -23.60
N HIS A 418 14.84 -11.69 -22.96
CA HIS A 418 15.30 -11.67 -21.57
C HIS A 418 14.61 -10.51 -20.82
N PRO A 419 13.33 -10.67 -20.44
CA PRO A 419 12.61 -9.68 -19.64
C PRO A 419 13.21 -9.65 -18.22
N MET A 420 13.59 -8.46 -17.77
CA MET A 420 14.23 -8.25 -16.47
C MET A 420 13.89 -6.87 -15.89
N LEU A 421 13.45 -6.83 -14.63
CA LEU A 421 13.37 -5.62 -13.82
C LEU A 421 14.46 -5.68 -12.75
N HIS A 422 15.25 -4.62 -12.59
CA HIS A 422 16.06 -4.40 -11.40
C HIS A 422 15.35 -3.43 -10.44
N LEU A 423 15.12 -3.84 -9.19
CA LEU A 423 14.51 -3.02 -8.13
C LEU A 423 15.52 -2.70 -7.04
N GLU A 424 15.90 -1.44 -6.90
CA GLU A 424 16.74 -0.91 -5.81
C GLU A 424 15.85 -0.10 -4.84
N THR A 425 16.20 -0.06 -3.55
CA THR A 425 15.52 0.80 -2.56
C THR A 425 16.52 1.35 -1.58
N PHE A 426 16.61 2.68 -1.47
CA PHE A 426 17.72 3.33 -0.78
C PHE A 426 17.33 4.63 -0.08
N ALA A 427 18.14 5.04 0.91
CA ALA A 427 17.96 6.26 1.68
C ALA A 427 19.24 7.11 1.80
N GLY A 428 19.06 8.37 2.18
CA GLY A 428 20.14 9.32 2.42
C GLY A 428 20.98 9.02 3.67
N PRO A 429 22.07 9.78 3.90
CA PRO A 429 22.96 9.60 5.05
C PRO A 429 22.29 9.89 6.41
N ASP A 430 21.07 10.42 6.42
CA ASP A 430 20.25 10.66 7.61
C ASP A 430 19.63 9.37 8.19
N LEU A 431 19.64 8.24 7.46
CA LEU A 431 19.00 6.99 7.86
C LEU A 431 19.39 6.52 9.27
N GLY A 432 20.69 6.37 9.55
CA GLY A 432 21.14 5.88 10.86
C GLY A 432 20.72 6.79 12.02
N ALA A 433 20.62 8.10 11.76
CA ALA A 433 20.08 9.05 12.73
C ALA A 433 18.54 8.93 12.84
N PHE A 434 17.82 8.62 11.76
CA PHE A 434 16.37 8.38 11.78
C PHE A 434 16.02 7.11 12.55
N ILE A 435 16.71 5.99 12.30
CA ILE A 435 16.49 4.71 13.01
C ILE A 435 16.69 4.89 14.51
N LYS A 436 17.73 5.65 14.93
CA LYS A 436 17.91 6.01 16.34
C LYS A 436 16.73 6.80 16.91
N ARG A 437 16.24 7.83 16.19
CA ARG A 437 15.05 8.61 16.60
C ARG A 437 13.78 7.76 16.64
N SER A 438 13.65 6.79 15.73
CA SER A 438 12.58 5.79 15.70
C SER A 438 12.58 4.97 16.99
N GLN A 439 13.71 4.31 17.30
CA GLN A 439 13.85 3.50 18.50
C GLN A 439 13.69 4.32 19.79
N ASP A 440 14.17 5.56 19.83
CA ASP A 440 13.97 6.46 20.98
C ASP A 440 12.50 6.93 21.11
N ARG A 441 11.77 7.10 19.99
CA ARG A 441 10.31 7.33 19.98
C ARG A 441 9.53 6.12 20.50
N VAL A 442 9.97 4.89 20.21
CA VAL A 442 9.39 3.66 20.80
C VAL A 442 9.54 3.66 22.32
N LYS A 443 10.78 3.85 22.82
CA LYS A 443 11.10 3.83 24.26
C LYS A 443 10.36 4.90 25.08
N GLN A 444 9.93 5.99 24.45
CA GLN A 444 9.27 7.13 25.09
C GLN A 444 7.74 7.09 25.02
N SER A 445 7.13 6.19 24.23
CA SER A 445 5.68 6.18 24.02
C SER A 445 4.97 5.25 25.02
N SER A 446 3.95 5.81 25.66
CA SER A 446 2.96 5.12 26.49
C SER A 446 1.78 4.57 25.69
N ARG A 447 1.62 5.00 24.42
CA ARG A 447 0.71 4.32 23.48
C ARG A 447 1.16 2.88 23.30
N ALA A 448 0.20 1.96 23.31
CA ALA A 448 0.45 0.58 22.92
C ALA A 448 0.88 0.54 21.44
N GLN A 449 2.18 0.43 21.19
CA GLN A 449 2.70 0.22 19.84
C GLN A 449 2.35 -1.18 19.34
N THR A 450 2.26 -1.30 18.01
CA THR A 450 1.87 -2.54 17.35
C THR A 450 2.97 -3.58 17.55
N LYS A 451 2.72 -4.53 18.47
CA LYS A 451 3.62 -5.66 18.75
C LYS A 451 3.50 -6.71 17.64
N SER A 452 3.94 -6.30 16.46
CA SER A 452 3.77 -7.00 15.19
C SER A 452 4.86 -8.04 14.94
N PHE A 453 5.92 -8.06 15.75
CA PHE A 453 7.06 -8.97 15.64
C PHE A 453 7.38 -9.62 16.99
N LEU A 454 7.88 -10.86 16.94
CA LEU A 454 8.56 -11.55 18.02
C LEU A 454 10.03 -11.73 17.61
N GLU A 455 10.90 -10.94 18.22
CA GLU A 455 12.35 -11.06 18.06
C GLU A 455 12.90 -12.06 19.07
N ILE A 456 13.77 -12.95 18.58
CA ILE A 456 14.49 -13.97 19.34
C ILE A 456 15.98 -13.72 19.16
N SER A 457 16.71 -13.53 20.25
CA SER A 457 18.14 -13.27 20.23
C SER A 457 18.97 -14.56 20.31
N PRO A 458 20.20 -14.58 19.75
CA PRO A 458 21.11 -15.71 19.89
C PRO A 458 21.27 -16.14 21.35
N GLY A 459 21.23 -17.44 21.60
CA GLY A 459 21.24 -18.04 22.95
C GLY A 459 19.87 -18.27 23.58
N ALA A 460 18.77 -17.77 23.01
CA ALA A 460 17.41 -18.04 23.52
C ALA A 460 17.09 -19.55 23.49
N LEU A 461 16.60 -20.09 24.61
CA LEU A 461 16.21 -21.49 24.76
C LEU A 461 14.73 -21.68 24.39
N LEU A 462 14.38 -22.76 23.70
CA LEU A 462 12.99 -23.12 23.42
C LEU A 462 12.46 -24.17 24.41
N VAL A 463 11.15 -24.19 24.65
CA VAL A 463 10.49 -25.27 25.39
C VAL A 463 10.22 -26.42 24.42
N THR A 464 11.09 -27.43 24.43
CA THR A 464 10.98 -28.63 23.57
C THR A 464 10.03 -29.68 24.14
N ASP A 465 9.92 -29.77 25.47
CA ASP A 465 9.23 -30.85 26.17
C ASP A 465 7.92 -30.34 26.78
N VAL A 466 6.81 -30.85 26.24
CA VAL A 466 5.50 -30.74 26.89
C VAL A 466 5.45 -31.79 28.01
N PRO A 467 5.05 -31.43 29.25
CA PRO A 467 4.88 -32.41 30.33
C PRO A 467 3.84 -33.48 29.98
N GLU A 468 4.01 -34.69 30.52
CA GLU A 468 2.98 -35.74 30.43
C GLU A 468 1.66 -35.31 31.10
N PRO A 469 0.49 -35.78 30.62
CA PRO A 469 -0.80 -35.51 31.25
C PRO A 469 -0.89 -36.04 32.68
N ASP A 470 -1.19 -35.15 33.64
CA ASP A 470 -1.30 -35.47 35.07
C ASP A 470 -2.73 -35.79 35.53
N GLN A 471 -3.74 -35.55 34.69
CA GLN A 471 -5.15 -35.83 34.96
C GLN A 471 -5.72 -36.85 33.96
N THR A 472 -6.61 -37.74 34.45
CA THR A 472 -7.24 -38.78 33.62
C THR A 472 -8.74 -38.90 33.94
N LEU A 473 -9.58 -38.77 32.91
CA LEU A 473 -11.01 -39.02 32.94
C LEU A 473 -11.29 -40.45 32.49
N THR A 474 -11.62 -41.33 33.43
CA THR A 474 -11.96 -42.73 33.14
C THR A 474 -13.41 -42.93 32.69
N GLN A 475 -14.29 -41.95 32.94
CA GLN A 475 -15.71 -42.03 32.62
C GLN A 475 -16.00 -41.68 31.15
N ILE A 476 -16.62 -42.63 30.44
CA ILE A 476 -17.18 -42.45 29.11
C ILE A 476 -18.59 -41.81 29.18
N GLY A 477 -19.03 -41.19 28.09
CA GLY A 477 -20.33 -40.52 28.00
C GLY A 477 -20.37 -39.08 28.55
N LEU A 478 -19.21 -38.48 28.86
CA LEU A 478 -19.13 -37.08 29.30
C LEU A 478 -18.95 -36.14 28.11
N SER A 479 -19.73 -35.06 28.04
CA SER A 479 -19.53 -33.98 27.07
C SER A 479 -18.41 -33.05 27.56
N LEU A 480 -17.38 -32.84 26.76
CA LEU A 480 -16.23 -32.00 27.07
C LEU A 480 -16.50 -30.54 26.65
N VAL A 481 -17.25 -29.80 27.48
CA VAL A 481 -17.69 -28.44 27.16
C VAL A 481 -16.54 -27.43 27.38
N PRO A 482 -16.15 -26.62 26.38
CA PRO A 482 -15.10 -25.61 26.53
C PRO A 482 -15.36 -24.60 27.66
N VAL A 483 -14.29 -24.14 28.28
CA VAL A 483 -14.27 -23.12 29.34
C VAL A 483 -13.45 -21.94 28.85
N GLY A 484 -14.12 -20.86 28.45
CA GLY A 484 -13.48 -19.68 27.84
C GLY A 484 -13.30 -19.78 26.32
N ASN A 485 -12.69 -18.76 25.72
CA ASN A 485 -12.42 -18.71 24.28
C ASN A 485 -10.95 -19.04 23.98
N ALA A 486 -10.70 -20.29 23.61
CA ALA A 486 -9.40 -20.80 23.19
C ALA A 486 -9.43 -21.33 21.74
N GLN A 487 -10.31 -20.79 20.87
CA GLN A 487 -10.43 -21.23 19.48
C GLN A 487 -9.10 -21.02 18.72
N GLY A 488 -8.66 -22.04 17.97
CA GLY A 488 -7.33 -22.04 17.34
C GLY A 488 -6.19 -22.03 18.37
N SER A 489 -6.28 -22.88 19.39
CA SER A 489 -5.22 -23.23 20.34
C SER A 489 -5.03 -24.75 20.30
N ARG A 490 -3.82 -25.27 20.52
CA ARG A 490 -3.52 -26.71 20.56
C ARG A 490 -4.23 -27.41 21.71
N TRP A 491 -4.29 -26.74 22.85
CA TRP A 491 -5.00 -27.21 24.03
C TRP A 491 -6.14 -26.26 24.37
N ILE A 492 -7.25 -26.84 24.80
CA ILE A 492 -8.45 -26.13 25.25
C ILE A 492 -8.84 -26.68 26.62
N LYS A 493 -9.16 -25.78 27.54
CA LYS A 493 -9.71 -26.15 28.84
C LYS A 493 -11.17 -26.53 28.70
N VAL A 494 -11.54 -27.69 29.22
CA VAL A 494 -12.91 -28.20 29.18
C VAL A 494 -13.41 -28.53 30.58
N GLN A 495 -14.70 -28.28 30.82
CA GLN A 495 -15.45 -28.85 31.93
C GLN A 495 -16.18 -30.08 31.39
N PRO A 496 -15.81 -31.29 31.81
CA PRO A 496 -16.61 -32.48 31.53
C PRO A 496 -17.99 -32.31 32.17
N LYS A 497 -19.05 -32.67 31.43
CA LYS A 497 -20.43 -32.67 31.94
C LYS A 497 -21.14 -33.97 31.60
N GLY A 498 -21.88 -34.52 32.56
CA GLY A 498 -22.66 -35.74 32.42
C GLY A 498 -24.16 -35.48 32.45
N ALA A 499 -24.94 -36.48 32.04
CA ALA A 499 -26.36 -36.51 32.37
C ALA A 499 -26.54 -36.63 33.90
N PRO A 500 -27.59 -36.03 34.49
CA PRO A 500 -27.87 -36.19 35.92
C PRO A 500 -28.16 -37.66 36.26
N PRO A 501 -27.83 -38.12 37.49
CA PRO A 501 -28.14 -39.48 37.93
C PRO A 501 -29.66 -39.71 37.90
N ALA A 502 -30.08 -40.90 37.45
CA ALA A 502 -31.48 -41.25 37.31
C ALA A 502 -32.13 -41.48 38.70
N HIS A 503 -32.80 -40.45 39.23
CA HIS A 503 -33.63 -40.60 40.43
C HIS A 503 -34.90 -41.40 40.11
N PRO A 504 -35.16 -42.53 40.81
CA PRO A 504 -36.37 -43.31 40.59
C PRO A 504 -37.58 -42.62 41.21
N HIS A 505 -38.27 -41.78 40.44
CA HIS A 505 -39.57 -41.24 40.85
C HIS A 505 -40.70 -42.22 40.55
N PRO A 506 -41.65 -42.44 41.49
CA PRO A 506 -42.81 -43.29 41.25
C PRO A 506 -43.78 -42.66 40.24
N HIS A 507 -44.58 -43.51 39.59
CA HIS A 507 -45.47 -43.13 38.50
C HIS A 507 -46.42 -41.96 38.84
N SER A 508 -46.44 -40.95 37.98
CA SER A 508 -47.58 -40.06 37.79
C SER A 508 -47.80 -39.79 36.30
N SER A 509 -49.05 -39.59 35.90
CA SER A 509 -49.46 -39.49 34.50
C SER A 509 -49.98 -38.09 34.18
N GLY A 510 -49.31 -37.36 33.27
CA GLY A 510 -49.82 -36.07 32.82
C GLY A 510 -48.94 -35.37 31.78
N GLN A 511 -49.52 -35.16 30.59
CA GLN A 511 -49.17 -34.19 29.54
C GLN A 511 -47.72 -34.14 29.01
N ALA A 512 -47.58 -34.27 27.68
CA ALA A 512 -46.30 -34.12 26.99
C ALA A 512 -46.01 -32.63 26.68
N HIS A 513 -45.01 -32.07 27.36
CA HIS A 513 -44.32 -30.86 26.89
C HIS A 513 -43.24 -31.24 25.86
N PRO A 514 -42.85 -30.33 24.94
CA PRO A 514 -41.73 -30.58 24.02
C PRO A 514 -40.42 -30.83 24.81
N PRO A 515 -39.49 -31.63 24.27
CA PRO A 515 -38.29 -32.05 25.00
C PRO A 515 -37.39 -30.85 25.28
N ALA A 516 -37.27 -30.49 26.56
CA ALA A 516 -36.25 -29.55 27.02
C ALA A 516 -34.85 -30.15 26.76
N THR A 517 -33.89 -29.29 26.40
CA THR A 517 -32.49 -29.69 26.23
C THR A 517 -31.95 -30.31 27.52
N PRO A 518 -31.27 -31.48 27.47
CA PRO A 518 -30.85 -32.19 28.68
C PRO A 518 -29.84 -31.36 29.47
N HIS A 519 -30.19 -31.04 30.72
CA HIS A 519 -29.44 -30.10 31.56
C HIS A 519 -28.19 -30.77 32.18
N LEU A 520 -27.16 -30.96 31.36
CA LEU A 520 -25.90 -31.62 31.74
C LEU A 520 -25.22 -30.93 32.94
N GLN A 521 -24.84 -31.71 33.95
CA GLN A 521 -24.17 -31.22 35.16
C GLN A 521 -22.64 -31.40 35.08
N PRO A 522 -21.83 -30.49 35.66
CA PRO A 522 -20.38 -30.66 35.78
C PRO A 522 -19.98 -31.97 36.46
N VAL A 523 -18.98 -32.65 35.91
CA VAL A 523 -18.38 -33.87 36.47
C VAL A 523 -16.87 -33.68 36.56
N GLY A 524 -16.33 -33.79 37.78
CA GLY A 524 -14.91 -33.55 38.06
C GLY A 524 -14.46 -32.09 37.89
N THR A 525 -13.16 -31.86 38.11
CA THR A 525 -12.53 -30.56 37.85
C THR A 525 -12.38 -30.30 36.34
N PRO A 526 -12.41 -29.02 35.91
CA PRO A 526 -11.94 -28.66 34.57
C PRO A 526 -10.50 -29.12 34.36
N LEU A 527 -10.18 -29.49 33.12
CA LEU A 527 -8.83 -29.88 32.70
C LEU A 527 -8.54 -29.39 31.28
N TRP A 528 -7.26 -29.24 30.95
CA TRP A 528 -6.81 -29.01 29.58
C TRP A 528 -6.78 -30.33 28.82
N VAL A 529 -7.35 -30.34 27.61
CA VAL A 529 -7.28 -31.45 26.66
C VAL A 529 -6.75 -30.96 25.32
N ASP A 530 -6.35 -31.88 24.45
CA ASP A 530 -6.14 -31.56 23.04
C ASP A 530 -7.40 -30.95 22.42
N ALA A 531 -7.26 -29.88 21.65
CA ALA A 531 -8.38 -29.11 21.12
C ALA A 531 -9.31 -29.90 20.20
N SER A 532 -8.84 -30.99 19.58
CA SER A 532 -9.70 -31.89 18.80
C SER A 532 -10.80 -32.54 19.64
N LEU A 533 -10.60 -32.70 20.95
CA LEU A 533 -11.56 -33.30 21.88
C LEU A 533 -12.60 -32.29 22.40
N ALA A 534 -12.41 -30.99 22.16
CA ALA A 534 -13.33 -29.94 22.61
C ALA A 534 -14.72 -30.09 21.97
N GLY A 535 -15.77 -30.00 22.78
CA GLY A 535 -17.16 -30.21 22.35
C GLY A 535 -17.56 -31.67 22.09
N GLN A 536 -16.62 -32.62 22.08
CA GLN A 536 -16.92 -34.04 21.87
C GLN A 536 -17.49 -34.72 23.12
N THR A 537 -18.11 -35.89 22.94
CA THR A 537 -18.51 -36.79 24.04
C THR A 537 -17.48 -37.91 24.19
N THR A 538 -16.99 -38.17 25.41
CA THR A 538 -15.95 -39.17 25.68
C THR A 538 -16.41 -40.59 25.29
N ARG A 539 -15.65 -41.25 24.40
CA ARG A 539 -15.89 -42.65 23.99
C ARG A 539 -14.87 -43.64 24.58
N ALA A 540 -13.80 -43.12 25.18
CA ALA A 540 -12.73 -43.84 25.83
C ALA A 540 -12.18 -43.00 26.99
N VAL A 541 -11.18 -43.52 27.70
CA VAL A 541 -10.43 -42.78 28.73
C VAL A 541 -9.75 -41.57 28.09
N VAL A 542 -9.96 -40.37 28.64
CA VAL A 542 -9.31 -39.13 28.17
C VAL A 542 -8.24 -38.70 29.17
N LYS A 543 -7.01 -38.52 28.68
CA LYS A 543 -5.93 -37.87 29.43
C LYS A 543 -5.96 -36.36 29.19
N GLY A 544 -5.52 -35.59 30.18
CA GLY A 544 -5.40 -34.13 30.10
C GLY A 544 -4.55 -33.58 31.24
N TRP A 545 -4.44 -32.25 31.33
CA TRP A 545 -3.60 -31.56 32.30
C TRP A 545 -4.43 -30.74 33.29
N SER A 546 -4.08 -30.78 34.57
CA SER A 546 -4.67 -29.97 35.64
C SER A 546 -4.38 -28.48 35.48
N ASN A 547 -3.27 -28.15 34.82
CA ASN A 547 -2.74 -26.81 34.58
C ASN A 547 -2.42 -26.63 33.09
N PHE A 548 -2.13 -25.40 32.64
CA PHE A 548 -1.70 -25.18 31.26
C PHE A 548 -0.35 -25.92 31.00
N PRO A 549 -0.17 -26.63 29.86
CA PRO A 549 0.98 -27.54 29.71
C PRO A 549 2.35 -26.84 29.59
N LEU A 550 2.43 -25.66 28.99
CA LEU A 550 3.70 -24.98 28.72
C LEU A 550 4.13 -24.07 29.87
N LYS A 551 5.43 -24.06 30.18
CA LYS A 551 6.05 -23.19 31.19
C LYS A 551 7.45 -22.78 30.74
N VAL A 552 7.78 -21.49 30.86
CA VAL A 552 9.08 -20.94 30.40
C VAL A 552 10.26 -21.57 31.15
N SER A 553 10.06 -21.98 32.41
CA SER A 553 11.00 -22.74 33.22
C SER A 553 11.46 -24.08 32.60
N ASN A 554 10.75 -24.59 31.60
CA ASN A 554 11.04 -25.85 30.95
C ASN A 554 11.92 -25.67 29.68
N ALA A 555 12.31 -24.44 29.35
CA ALA A 555 13.13 -24.13 28.19
C ALA A 555 14.55 -24.68 28.37
N LYS A 556 15.06 -25.44 27.39
CA LYS A 556 16.31 -26.20 27.52
C LYS A 556 16.93 -26.54 26.16
N GLY A 557 18.02 -27.29 26.19
CA GLY A 557 18.78 -27.67 24.99
C GLY A 557 19.79 -26.60 24.60
N PRO A 558 20.22 -26.55 23.33
CA PRO A 558 21.02 -25.45 22.81
C PRO A 558 20.14 -24.20 22.58
N GLY A 559 20.72 -23.02 22.76
CA GLY A 559 20.06 -21.76 22.39
C GLY A 559 20.03 -21.53 20.87
N ALA A 560 19.23 -20.57 20.41
CA ALA A 560 19.23 -20.14 19.01
C ALA A 560 20.65 -19.73 18.55
N ASP A 561 21.10 -20.23 17.39
CA ASP A 561 22.41 -19.86 16.83
C ASP A 561 22.36 -18.47 16.13
N PHE A 562 21.17 -18.08 15.66
CA PHE A 562 20.89 -16.86 14.91
C PHE A 562 20.04 -15.86 15.73
N ARG A 563 19.74 -14.71 15.11
CA ARG A 563 18.63 -13.84 15.52
C ARG A 563 17.48 -14.12 14.56
N ASP A 564 16.30 -14.41 15.08
CA ASP A 564 15.10 -14.70 14.29
C ASP A 564 14.02 -13.64 14.63
N VAL A 565 13.30 -13.12 13.63
CA VAL A 565 12.31 -12.05 13.75
C VAL A 565 10.98 -12.47 13.11
N PHE A 566 10.23 -13.27 13.86
CA PHE A 566 8.95 -13.79 13.39
C PHE A 566 7.87 -12.71 13.39
N ARG A 567 7.21 -12.49 12.24
CA ARG A 567 6.04 -11.61 12.18
C ARG A 567 4.85 -12.29 12.87
N ARG A 568 4.22 -11.60 13.82
CA ARG A 568 3.09 -12.12 14.61
C ARG A 568 1.86 -12.47 13.75
N ILE A 569 1.72 -11.82 12.59
CA ILE A 569 0.72 -12.17 11.57
C ILE A 569 0.90 -13.60 11.03
N ASP A 570 2.13 -14.10 10.94
CA ASP A 570 2.43 -15.43 10.39
C ASP A 570 2.53 -16.48 11.49
N LEU A 571 3.02 -16.11 12.67
CA LEU A 571 2.93 -16.93 13.88
C LEU A 571 1.47 -17.35 14.20
N ASP A 572 0.51 -16.42 14.07
CA ASP A 572 -0.91 -16.71 14.23
C ASP A 572 -1.52 -17.59 13.11
N LYS A 573 -0.77 -17.88 12.01
CA LYS A 573 -1.18 -18.79 10.92
C LYS A 573 -0.64 -20.21 11.05
N LEU A 574 0.25 -20.50 12.01
CA LEU A 574 1.00 -21.77 12.09
C LEU A 574 0.16 -23.05 12.32
N GLY A 575 -1.17 -22.94 12.37
CA GLY A 575 -2.08 -24.06 12.68
C GLY A 575 -2.36 -24.18 14.17
N ALA A 576 -3.50 -24.78 14.53
CA ALA A 576 -3.90 -24.93 15.92
C ALA A 576 -2.89 -25.79 16.70
N GLU A 577 -2.26 -26.75 16.05
CA GLU A 577 -1.22 -27.62 16.59
C GLU A 577 0.11 -26.91 16.91
N ASN A 578 0.32 -25.68 16.43
CA ASN A 578 1.52 -24.87 16.70
C ASN A 578 1.22 -23.53 17.39
N VAL A 579 -0.04 -23.23 17.71
CA VAL A 579 -0.44 -22.05 18.49
C VAL A 579 -1.06 -22.52 19.80
N ALA A 580 -0.62 -22.02 20.95
CA ALA A 580 -1.24 -22.32 22.24
C ALA A 580 -1.55 -21.04 23.03
N LYS A 581 -2.70 -21.04 23.72
CA LYS A 581 -3.26 -19.86 24.39
C LYS A 581 -3.63 -20.26 25.82
N GLU A 582 -3.04 -19.62 26.82
CA GLU A 582 -3.45 -19.77 28.21
C GLU A 582 -4.77 -19.01 28.47
N ASP A 583 -5.52 -19.40 29.51
CA ASP A 583 -6.90 -18.91 29.77
C ASP A 583 -7.02 -17.37 29.81
N GLY A 584 -8.10 -16.86 29.20
CA GLY A 584 -8.57 -15.48 29.40
C GLY A 584 -7.63 -14.42 28.81
N THR A 585 -6.74 -13.88 29.64
CA THR A 585 -5.69 -12.91 29.25
C THR A 585 -4.28 -13.48 29.46
N GLY A 586 -4.16 -14.81 29.51
CA GLY A 586 -2.88 -15.50 29.57
C GLY A 586 -2.04 -15.29 28.29
N PRO A 587 -0.71 -15.51 28.36
CA PRO A 587 0.18 -15.33 27.23
C PRO A 587 -0.09 -16.33 26.10
N ARG A 588 0.16 -15.89 24.87
CA ARG A 588 0.29 -16.76 23.71
C ARG A 588 1.64 -17.46 23.66
N TRP A 589 1.62 -18.60 23.01
CA TRP A 589 2.75 -19.46 22.74
C TRP A 589 2.71 -19.93 21.29
N TRP A 590 3.89 -20.01 20.65
CA TRP A 590 4.02 -20.51 19.29
C TRP A 590 5.11 -21.57 19.21
N ASN A 591 4.83 -22.69 18.53
CA ASN A 591 5.77 -23.76 18.23
C ASN A 591 6.49 -23.40 16.93
N ILE A 592 7.65 -22.76 17.06
CA ILE A 592 8.41 -22.21 15.93
C ILE A 592 9.51 -23.18 15.48
N THR A 593 9.94 -23.03 14.24
CA THR A 593 11.14 -23.68 13.70
C THR A 593 12.21 -22.62 13.48
N ILE A 594 13.36 -22.77 14.14
CA ILE A 594 14.54 -21.94 13.93
C ILE A 594 15.62 -22.71 13.18
N GLY A 595 16.49 -21.98 12.48
CA GLY A 595 17.70 -22.55 11.89
C GLY A 595 18.75 -22.90 12.93
N THR A 596 19.63 -23.85 12.60
CA THR A 596 20.83 -24.15 13.38
C THR A 596 22.08 -24.02 12.51
N LYS A 597 23.21 -23.67 13.12
CA LYS A 597 24.44 -23.29 12.39
C LYS A 597 25.09 -24.39 11.54
N ASP A 598 24.64 -25.64 11.71
CA ASP A 598 25.02 -26.84 10.98
C ASP A 598 24.06 -27.15 9.81
N GLY A 599 23.23 -26.17 9.41
CA GLY A 599 22.26 -26.29 8.31
C GLY A 599 20.98 -27.07 8.66
N ALA A 600 20.87 -27.59 9.88
CA ALA A 600 19.68 -28.27 10.36
C ALA A 600 18.61 -27.29 10.90
N THR A 601 17.56 -27.84 11.51
CA THR A 601 16.47 -27.06 12.13
C THR A 601 16.17 -27.55 13.54
N ARG A 602 15.66 -26.66 14.38
CA ARG A 602 15.18 -26.97 15.72
C ARG A 602 13.77 -26.43 15.89
N GLN A 603 12.85 -27.28 16.33
CA GLN A 603 11.49 -26.86 16.67
C GLN A 603 11.31 -26.75 18.18
N GLY A 604 10.49 -25.81 18.65
CA GLY A 604 10.08 -25.73 20.04
C GLY A 604 9.21 -24.51 20.35
N TRP A 605 8.63 -24.49 21.55
CA TRP A 605 7.70 -23.43 21.96
C TRP A 605 8.42 -22.21 22.52
N VAL A 606 7.99 -21.03 22.06
CA VAL A 606 8.33 -19.71 22.59
C VAL A 606 7.08 -19.01 23.13
N CYS A 607 7.21 -18.28 24.24
CA CYS A 607 6.12 -17.52 24.87
C CYS A 607 6.20 -16.02 24.52
N GLU A 608 5.07 -15.36 24.32
CA GLU A 608 5.00 -13.92 24.03
C GLU A 608 5.36 -13.01 25.23
N LYS A 609 5.57 -13.62 26.40
CA LYS A 609 5.78 -12.93 27.69
C LYS A 609 6.82 -13.66 28.56
N ASP A 610 7.67 -12.88 29.23
CA ASP A 610 8.63 -13.32 30.26
C ASP A 610 9.63 -14.42 29.82
N HIS A 611 9.80 -14.64 28.51
CA HIS A 611 10.67 -15.66 27.92
C HIS A 611 12.09 -15.10 27.68
N PRO A 612 13.15 -15.64 28.31
CA PRO A 612 14.50 -15.08 28.23
C PRO A 612 15.03 -14.92 26.81
N LEU A 613 15.72 -13.81 26.56
CA LEU A 613 16.32 -13.46 25.27
C LEU A 613 15.31 -13.32 24.10
N THR A 614 14.03 -13.08 24.40
CA THR A 614 12.99 -12.76 23.40
C THR A 614 12.32 -11.42 23.69
N ARG A 615 11.69 -10.82 22.66
CA ARG A 615 11.04 -9.52 22.77
C ARG A 615 9.89 -9.39 21.76
N LEU A 616 8.70 -9.01 22.23
CA LEU A 616 7.67 -8.46 21.36
C LEU A 616 7.98 -7.00 21.02
N CYS A 617 8.11 -6.70 19.74
CA CYS A 617 8.52 -5.39 19.21
C CYS A 617 7.66 -4.96 18.01
N GLY A 618 7.78 -3.69 17.63
CA GLY A 618 7.06 -3.09 16.50
C GLY A 618 7.94 -2.71 15.32
N PRO A 619 7.36 -2.28 14.19
CA PRO A 619 8.11 -1.92 12.98
C PRO A 619 9.12 -0.78 13.21
N TRP A 620 8.85 0.08 14.20
CA TRP A 620 9.67 1.24 14.57
C TRP A 620 10.83 0.90 15.53
N ASP A 621 10.90 -0.33 16.05
CA ASP A 621 12.09 -0.86 16.71
C ASP A 621 13.21 -1.19 15.71
N TRP A 622 12.85 -1.42 14.43
CA TRP A 622 13.72 -2.01 13.40
C TRP A 622 14.32 -3.35 13.85
N PRO A 623 13.49 -4.35 14.21
CA PRO A 623 13.98 -5.65 14.66
C PRO A 623 14.72 -6.36 13.52
N GLY A 624 15.81 -7.06 13.84
CA GLY A 624 16.65 -7.74 12.85
C GLY A 624 17.59 -6.84 12.05
N PHE A 625 17.21 -5.60 11.73
CA PHE A 625 17.97 -4.73 10.82
C PHE A 625 19.35 -4.33 11.35
N ASP A 626 20.39 -4.63 10.57
CA ASP A 626 21.78 -4.27 10.82
C ASP A 626 22.28 -3.27 9.76
N LEU A 627 22.94 -2.18 10.20
CA LEU A 627 23.55 -1.18 9.32
C LEU A 627 25.04 -1.48 9.13
N ILE A 628 25.47 -1.67 7.89
CA ILE A 628 26.84 -2.03 7.50
C ILE A 628 27.40 -0.94 6.58
N ASP A 629 28.58 -0.37 6.88
CA ASP A 629 29.25 0.53 5.94
C ASP A 629 30.31 -0.22 5.12
N ASN A 630 29.98 -0.49 3.85
CA ASN A 630 30.84 -1.15 2.86
C ASN A 630 31.44 -0.14 1.86
N SER A 631 31.23 1.17 2.04
CA SER A 631 31.60 2.21 1.05
C SER A 631 33.11 2.43 0.87
N SER A 632 33.94 1.78 1.68
CA SER A 632 35.40 1.73 1.54
C SER A 632 35.91 0.59 0.64
N ILE A 633 35.06 -0.40 0.32
CA ILE A 633 35.42 -1.56 -0.49
C ILE A 633 35.16 -1.26 -1.97
N LYS A 634 36.20 -1.40 -2.81
CA LYS A 634 36.10 -1.14 -4.24
C LYS A 634 35.60 -2.35 -5.05
N PRO A 635 34.95 -2.15 -6.22
CA PRO A 635 34.64 -3.23 -7.16
C PRO A 635 35.87 -4.08 -7.56
N ILE A 636 37.06 -3.48 -7.67
CA ILE A 636 38.29 -4.23 -8.00
C ILE A 636 38.68 -5.23 -6.91
N ASP A 637 38.50 -4.87 -5.64
CA ASP A 637 38.81 -5.76 -4.52
C ASP A 637 37.79 -6.90 -4.41
N MET A 638 36.52 -6.61 -4.69
CA MET A 638 35.45 -7.61 -4.74
C MET A 638 35.65 -8.60 -5.90
N LEU A 639 35.99 -8.12 -7.10
CA LEU A 639 36.30 -9.01 -8.23
C LEU A 639 37.53 -9.88 -7.94
N LYS A 640 38.56 -9.33 -7.30
CA LYS A 640 39.73 -10.10 -6.86
C LYS A 640 39.38 -11.17 -5.83
N ARG A 641 38.53 -10.86 -4.82
CA ARG A 641 37.99 -11.87 -3.90
C ARG A 641 37.26 -12.96 -4.69
N TYR A 642 36.31 -12.58 -5.55
CA TYR A 642 35.49 -13.52 -6.31
C TYR A 642 36.34 -14.50 -7.13
N LEU A 643 37.26 -14.00 -7.95
CA LEU A 643 38.13 -14.83 -8.79
C LEU A 643 39.01 -15.78 -7.96
N TYR A 644 39.51 -15.31 -6.81
CA TYR A 644 40.32 -16.12 -5.89
C TYR A 644 39.49 -17.22 -5.20
N VAL A 645 38.37 -16.89 -4.55
CA VAL A 645 37.57 -17.87 -3.79
C VAL A 645 36.92 -18.90 -4.72
N THR A 646 36.40 -18.48 -5.86
CA THR A 646 35.78 -19.37 -6.86
C THR A 646 36.79 -20.14 -7.71
N GLN A 647 38.10 -19.95 -7.50
CA GLN A 647 39.18 -20.61 -8.24
C GLN A 647 39.13 -20.35 -9.75
N GLN A 648 38.66 -19.16 -10.15
CA GLN A 648 38.56 -18.70 -11.54
C GLN A 648 39.80 -17.92 -12.02
N LEU A 649 40.91 -18.03 -11.28
CA LEU A 649 42.22 -17.51 -11.70
C LEU A 649 42.70 -18.21 -12.97
N LEU A 650 43.27 -17.44 -13.89
CA LEU A 650 43.79 -17.95 -15.16
C LEU A 650 45.22 -18.50 -15.00
N GLU A 651 45.56 -19.52 -15.79
CA GLU A 651 46.89 -20.13 -15.78
C GLU A 651 48.01 -19.07 -15.96
N GLY A 652 48.93 -19.01 -15.00
CA GLY A 652 49.99 -18.00 -14.94
C GLY A 652 49.66 -16.72 -14.15
N GLU A 653 48.52 -16.65 -13.45
CA GLU A 653 48.26 -15.62 -12.46
C GLU A 653 48.99 -15.88 -11.13
N ASP A 654 49.60 -14.83 -10.56
CA ASP A 654 50.14 -14.89 -9.21
C ASP A 654 49.03 -14.59 -8.19
N GLU A 655 48.67 -15.61 -7.39
CA GLU A 655 47.75 -15.48 -6.26
C GLU A 655 48.12 -14.34 -5.29
N SER A 656 49.39 -13.93 -5.23
CA SER A 656 49.86 -12.83 -4.38
C SER A 656 49.23 -11.48 -4.75
N GLU A 657 48.80 -11.28 -6.01
CA GLU A 657 48.09 -10.08 -6.44
C GLU A 657 46.63 -10.02 -5.94
N PHE A 658 46.06 -11.17 -5.56
CA PHE A 658 44.63 -11.33 -5.20
C PHE A 658 44.42 -11.49 -3.69
N LYS A 659 45.39 -12.10 -2.98
CA LYS A 659 45.33 -12.32 -1.53
C LYS A 659 45.14 -11.06 -0.69
N PRO A 660 45.76 -9.89 -0.96
CA PRO A 660 45.54 -8.67 -0.20
C PRO A 660 44.08 -8.19 -0.24
N SER A 661 43.50 -8.12 -1.44
CA SER A 661 42.09 -7.76 -1.66
C SER A 661 41.13 -8.79 -1.04
N THR A 662 41.44 -10.08 -1.17
CA THR A 662 40.65 -11.16 -0.53
C THR A 662 40.60 -10.98 0.98
N SER A 663 41.76 -10.79 1.63
CA SER A 663 41.84 -10.55 3.08
C SER A 663 41.12 -9.26 3.51
N LEU A 664 41.23 -8.18 2.72
CA LEU A 664 40.54 -6.91 2.98
C LEU A 664 39.01 -7.09 2.95
N VAL A 665 38.48 -7.78 1.93
CA VAL A 665 37.03 -7.93 1.72
C VAL A 665 36.44 -8.96 2.68
N ASN A 666 37.14 -10.07 2.99
CA ASN A 666 36.69 -11.03 4.01
C ASN A 666 36.68 -10.41 5.43
N ALA A 667 37.65 -9.54 5.76
CA ALA A 667 37.65 -8.78 7.00
C ALA A 667 36.57 -7.66 7.04
N GLY A 668 35.86 -7.43 5.94
CA GLY A 668 34.73 -6.51 5.87
C GLY A 668 33.50 -7.06 6.59
N GLU A 669 32.81 -6.19 7.33
CA GLU A 669 31.62 -6.56 8.11
C GLU A 669 30.52 -7.21 7.26
N LEU A 670 30.36 -6.79 6.00
CA LEU A 670 29.41 -7.39 5.05
C LEU A 670 29.67 -8.89 4.86
N ILE A 671 30.91 -9.25 4.48
CA ILE A 671 31.28 -10.64 4.26
C ILE A 671 31.27 -11.43 5.57
N THR A 672 31.79 -10.87 6.67
CA THR A 672 31.74 -11.55 7.98
C THR A 672 30.31 -11.84 8.45
N LYS A 673 29.34 -10.96 8.18
CA LYS A 673 27.92 -11.23 8.48
C LYS A 673 27.30 -12.26 7.53
N LEU A 674 27.61 -12.21 6.22
CA LEU A 674 27.12 -13.18 5.25
C LEU A 674 27.70 -14.58 5.51
N GLU A 675 29.01 -14.70 5.75
CA GLU A 675 29.67 -15.95 6.15
C GLU A 675 29.03 -16.53 7.41
N LYS A 676 28.77 -15.70 8.43
CA LYS A 676 28.03 -16.16 9.62
C LYS A 676 26.58 -16.59 9.30
N ALA A 677 25.89 -15.92 8.39
CA ALA A 677 24.45 -16.10 8.17
C ALA A 677 24.13 -17.25 7.21
N ILE A 678 24.84 -17.37 6.08
CA ILE A 678 24.43 -18.18 4.92
C ILE A 678 25.50 -19.15 4.37
N ASP A 679 26.72 -19.17 4.91
CA ASP A 679 27.73 -20.20 4.56
C ASP A 679 27.28 -21.57 5.07
N THR A 680 26.49 -22.26 4.24
CA THR A 680 25.82 -23.52 4.57
C THR A 680 26.69 -24.73 4.24
N ASN A 681 27.78 -24.51 3.49
CA ASN A 681 28.72 -25.55 3.07
C ASN A 681 30.00 -25.58 3.95
N HIS A 682 30.27 -24.47 4.65
CA HIS A 682 31.38 -24.19 5.56
C HIS A 682 32.78 -24.16 4.89
N ASP A 683 32.86 -23.78 3.61
CA ASP A 683 34.14 -23.55 2.91
C ASP A 683 34.68 -22.11 3.03
N GLY A 684 33.90 -21.19 3.60
CA GLY A 684 34.28 -19.79 3.83
C GLY A 684 34.21 -18.90 2.58
N LYS A 685 33.32 -19.20 1.62
CA LYS A 685 33.35 -18.56 0.29
C LYS A 685 31.99 -18.08 -0.25
N ILE A 686 31.28 -17.22 0.48
CA ILE A 686 29.97 -16.69 0.02
C ILE A 686 29.90 -16.38 -1.48
N THR A 687 29.03 -17.12 -2.16
CA THR A 687 28.70 -17.09 -3.59
C THR A 687 27.27 -16.65 -3.87
N ALA A 688 27.00 -16.33 -5.14
CA ALA A 688 25.65 -16.04 -5.63
C ALA A 688 24.71 -17.26 -5.56
N GLN A 689 25.23 -18.48 -5.66
CA GLN A 689 24.44 -19.72 -5.54
C GLN A 689 23.92 -19.91 -4.10
N GLU A 690 24.72 -19.55 -3.10
CA GLU A 690 24.31 -19.60 -1.69
C GLU A 690 23.31 -18.49 -1.36
N LEU A 691 23.47 -17.29 -1.93
CA LEU A 691 22.44 -16.24 -1.87
C LEU A 691 21.13 -16.72 -2.51
N LYS A 692 21.19 -17.36 -3.68
CA LYS A 692 20.01 -17.94 -4.35
C LYS A 692 19.32 -19.00 -3.47
N ALA A 693 20.09 -19.87 -2.82
CA ALA A 693 19.55 -20.90 -1.91
C ALA A 693 19.00 -20.29 -0.60
N ALA A 694 19.70 -19.33 0.00
CA ALA A 694 19.31 -18.65 1.24
C ALA A 694 17.92 -18.01 1.13
N GLN A 695 17.60 -17.35 0.01
CA GLN A 695 16.28 -16.76 -0.22
C GLN A 695 15.11 -17.77 -0.18
N GLN A 696 15.36 -19.07 -0.36
CA GLN A 696 14.33 -20.11 -0.26
C GLN A 696 14.09 -20.61 1.18
N VAL A 697 15.02 -20.33 2.10
CA VAL A 697 15.05 -20.87 3.47
C VAL A 697 14.70 -19.76 4.48
N PRO A 698 13.63 -19.89 5.30
CA PRO A 698 13.05 -18.75 6.03
C PRO A 698 14.02 -17.90 6.86
N TRP A 699 14.81 -18.51 7.75
CA TRP A 699 15.74 -17.77 8.63
C TRP A 699 16.94 -17.19 7.86
N LEU A 700 17.37 -17.83 6.76
CA LEU A 700 18.45 -17.33 5.91
C LEU A 700 17.98 -16.14 5.07
N ALA A 701 16.79 -16.25 4.47
CA ALA A 701 16.12 -15.18 3.74
C ALA A 701 15.85 -13.97 4.64
N GLU A 702 15.39 -14.21 5.88
CA GLU A 702 15.16 -13.17 6.87
C GLU A 702 16.46 -12.42 7.20
N ALA A 703 17.52 -13.14 7.62
CA ALA A 703 18.82 -12.57 7.95
C ALA A 703 19.45 -11.79 6.79
N LEU A 704 19.31 -12.29 5.55
CA LEU A 704 19.76 -11.62 4.33
C LEU A 704 18.98 -10.33 4.06
N SER A 705 17.65 -10.37 4.21
CA SER A 705 16.76 -9.25 3.89
C SER A 705 16.76 -8.11 4.93
N HIS A 706 17.34 -8.36 6.11
CA HIS A 706 17.52 -7.36 7.17
C HIS A 706 18.88 -6.64 7.11
N LEU A 707 19.77 -6.97 6.17
CA LEU A 707 21.02 -6.20 5.99
C LEU A 707 20.74 -4.87 5.27
N VAL A 708 21.18 -3.75 5.87
CA VAL A 708 21.13 -2.42 5.26
C VAL A 708 22.56 -1.95 5.01
N VAL A 709 22.98 -1.97 3.75
CA VAL A 709 24.39 -1.77 3.40
C VAL A 709 24.58 -0.40 2.75
N ARG A 710 25.51 0.41 3.29
CA ARG A 710 25.99 1.60 2.60
C ARG A 710 27.10 1.20 1.64
N CYS A 711 26.90 1.45 0.35
CA CYS A 711 27.87 1.14 -0.69
C CYS A 711 27.67 2.07 -1.89
N GLU A 712 28.64 2.11 -2.81
CA GLU A 712 28.53 2.93 -4.01
C GLU A 712 27.50 2.35 -4.99
N SER A 713 26.52 3.15 -5.39
CA SER A 713 25.47 2.74 -6.33
C SER A 713 26.05 2.53 -7.73
N GLU A 714 25.51 1.54 -8.46
CA GLU A 714 25.97 1.19 -9.81
C GLU A 714 25.60 2.29 -10.83
N TRP A 715 24.50 3.01 -10.56
CA TRP A 715 23.88 4.03 -11.43
C TRP A 715 24.57 5.40 -11.41
N GLY A 716 25.66 5.56 -10.67
CA GLY A 716 26.43 6.80 -10.52
C GLY A 716 27.91 6.57 -10.23
N GLY A 717 28.66 7.64 -9.99
CA GLY A 717 30.11 7.62 -9.72
C GLY A 717 30.99 7.59 -10.98
N GLY A 718 30.37 7.66 -12.16
CA GLY A 718 31.06 7.62 -13.45
C GLY A 718 31.70 6.26 -13.78
N PRO A 719 32.49 6.19 -14.88
CA PRO A 719 33.06 4.93 -15.36
C PRO A 719 34.32 4.48 -14.60
N GLY A 720 35.00 5.36 -13.86
CA GLY A 720 36.37 5.13 -13.35
C GLY A 720 36.53 3.86 -12.52
N LYS A 721 35.62 3.58 -11.58
CA LYS A 721 35.61 2.37 -10.74
C LYS A 721 35.47 1.07 -11.54
N TRP A 722 34.82 1.14 -12.70
CA TRP A 722 34.65 0.03 -13.64
C TRP A 722 35.87 -0.10 -14.58
N GLU A 723 36.53 1.02 -14.90
CA GLU A 723 37.78 1.01 -15.65
C GLU A 723 38.98 0.49 -14.85
N GLU A 724 38.96 0.59 -13.51
CA GLU A 724 39.93 -0.09 -12.66
C GLU A 724 39.94 -1.63 -12.86
N LEU A 725 38.83 -2.22 -13.35
CA LEU A 725 38.73 -3.66 -13.63
C LEU A 725 39.45 -4.10 -14.93
N ASN A 726 39.82 -3.17 -15.82
CA ASN A 726 40.39 -3.48 -17.14
C ASN A 726 41.57 -4.50 -17.11
N PRO A 727 42.54 -4.44 -16.17
CA PRO A 727 43.67 -5.38 -16.16
C PRO A 727 43.27 -6.83 -15.88
N LEU A 728 42.20 -7.05 -15.11
CA LEU A 728 41.72 -8.37 -14.70
C LEU A 728 41.01 -9.11 -15.85
N MET A 729 40.43 -8.37 -16.80
CA MET A 729 39.58 -8.93 -17.86
C MET A 729 40.37 -9.69 -18.94
N LYS A 730 41.67 -9.41 -19.12
CA LYS A 730 42.59 -10.12 -20.02
C LYS A 730 42.00 -10.47 -21.40
N LYS A 731 41.74 -11.76 -21.67
CA LYS A 731 41.19 -12.25 -22.95
C LYS A 731 39.76 -11.75 -23.23
N LEU A 732 39.02 -11.35 -22.19
CA LEU A 732 37.67 -10.80 -22.23
C LEU A 732 37.65 -9.26 -22.18
N LEU A 733 38.80 -8.57 -22.17
CA LEU A 733 38.85 -7.10 -22.13
C LEU A 733 38.07 -6.43 -23.28
N TRP A 734 37.97 -7.07 -24.45
CA TRP A 734 37.16 -6.57 -25.56
C TRP A 734 35.65 -6.65 -25.28
N LEU A 735 35.21 -7.66 -24.53
CA LEU A 735 33.84 -7.85 -24.10
C LEU A 735 33.51 -6.84 -22.99
N TRP A 736 34.41 -6.70 -22.01
CA TRP A 736 34.30 -5.68 -20.96
C TRP A 736 34.28 -4.25 -21.52
N LYS A 737 34.99 -3.96 -22.60
CA LYS A 737 34.94 -2.63 -23.25
C LYS A 737 33.61 -2.34 -23.94
N SER A 738 32.88 -3.34 -24.42
CA SER A 738 31.46 -3.18 -24.79
C SER A 738 30.58 -2.98 -23.55
N GLU A 739 30.81 -3.75 -22.48
CA GLU A 739 30.03 -3.62 -21.24
C GLU A 739 30.16 -2.22 -20.60
N LEU A 740 31.36 -1.64 -20.59
CA LEU A 740 31.60 -0.27 -20.13
C LEU A 740 30.80 0.79 -20.92
N GLU A 741 30.50 0.54 -22.20
CA GLU A 741 29.62 1.41 -23.00
C GLU A 741 28.17 1.33 -22.53
N ARG A 742 27.69 0.11 -22.21
CA ARG A 742 26.36 -0.10 -21.62
C ARG A 742 26.26 0.53 -20.24
N ILE A 743 27.20 0.25 -19.34
CA ILE A 743 27.26 0.83 -17.99
C ILE A 743 27.22 2.37 -18.07
N GLY A 744 28.01 2.99 -18.95
CA GLY A 744 28.01 4.45 -19.14
C GLY A 744 26.68 5.03 -19.63
N LYS A 745 25.86 4.25 -20.34
CA LYS A 745 24.49 4.64 -20.75
C LYS A 745 23.45 4.38 -19.66
N LEU A 746 23.69 3.39 -18.80
CA LEU A 746 22.83 3.09 -17.66
C LEU A 746 22.92 4.13 -16.55
N GLN A 747 24.08 4.77 -16.34
CA GLN A 747 24.27 5.79 -15.30
C GLN A 747 23.36 7.04 -15.50
N TRP A 748 22.72 7.47 -14.40
CA TRP A 748 21.80 8.61 -14.35
C TRP A 748 21.87 9.41 -13.03
N TRP A 749 22.57 8.92 -12.01
CA TRP A 749 22.52 9.45 -10.63
C TRP A 749 22.76 10.96 -10.55
N GLU A 750 23.82 11.43 -11.20
CA GLU A 750 24.26 12.82 -11.21
C GLU A 750 23.16 13.76 -11.76
N GLN A 751 22.36 13.28 -12.72
CA GLN A 751 21.32 14.04 -13.41
C GLN A 751 20.12 14.36 -12.51
N VAL A 752 19.90 13.60 -11.42
CA VAL A 752 18.77 13.80 -10.50
C VAL A 752 19.17 14.36 -9.12
N THR A 753 20.45 14.70 -8.92
CA THR A 753 20.98 15.26 -7.65
C THR A 753 20.33 16.57 -7.19
N GLY A 754 19.56 17.24 -8.06
CA GLY A 754 18.73 18.40 -7.73
C GLY A 754 17.37 18.08 -7.09
N VAL A 755 16.95 16.81 -7.05
CA VAL A 755 15.67 16.39 -6.44
C VAL A 755 15.70 16.57 -4.92
N GLU A 756 14.66 17.21 -4.36
CA GLU A 756 14.54 17.44 -2.92
C GLU A 756 14.59 16.10 -2.14
N GLY A 757 15.62 15.97 -1.29
CA GLY A 757 15.87 14.81 -0.44
C GLY A 757 16.74 13.71 -1.08
N PHE A 758 17.13 13.83 -2.35
CA PHE A 758 17.97 12.84 -3.03
C PHE A 758 19.42 12.86 -2.50
N PRO A 759 20.11 11.71 -2.36
CA PRO A 759 21.48 11.69 -1.85
C PRO A 759 22.46 12.23 -2.92
N LYS A 760 23.23 13.25 -2.55
CA LYS A 760 24.15 13.93 -3.50
C LYS A 760 25.31 13.04 -3.93
N GLU A 761 25.93 12.37 -2.96
CA GLU A 761 26.98 11.38 -3.21
C GLU A 761 26.35 10.05 -3.63
N PRO A 762 26.93 9.30 -4.57
CA PRO A 762 26.44 7.98 -5.00
C PRO A 762 26.72 6.87 -3.97
N THR A 763 26.77 7.17 -2.66
CA THR A 763 27.00 6.21 -1.56
C THR A 763 25.83 6.16 -0.56
N PRO A 764 24.60 5.85 -1.02
CA PRO A 764 23.41 5.78 -0.17
C PRO A 764 23.41 4.53 0.73
N TRP A 765 22.44 4.45 1.64
CA TRP A 765 22.10 3.23 2.36
C TRP A 765 21.10 2.42 1.54
N HIS A 766 21.47 1.21 1.12
CA HIS A 766 20.63 0.30 0.35
C HIS A 766 19.90 -0.69 1.28
N PHE A 767 18.64 -0.98 0.98
CA PHE A 767 17.83 -2.00 1.65
C PHE A 767 17.51 -3.13 0.69
N HIS A 768 17.43 -4.37 1.19
CA HIS A 768 16.73 -5.43 0.47
C HIS A 768 15.23 -5.07 0.37
N PRO A 769 14.63 -4.87 -0.83
CA PRO A 769 13.29 -4.29 -0.94
C PRO A 769 12.21 -5.15 -0.24
N VAL A 770 12.24 -6.47 -0.43
CA VAL A 770 11.27 -7.41 0.16
C VAL A 770 11.28 -7.39 1.71
N GLY A 771 12.45 -7.35 2.35
CA GLY A 771 12.57 -7.28 3.82
C GLY A 771 12.09 -5.93 4.37
N PHE A 772 12.45 -4.83 3.70
CA PHE A 772 12.02 -3.49 4.08
C PHE A 772 10.50 -3.30 3.96
N ILE A 773 9.89 -3.77 2.86
CA ILE A 773 8.42 -3.87 2.72
C ILE A 773 7.86 -4.76 3.84
N GLY A 774 8.49 -5.92 4.09
CA GLY A 774 8.08 -6.90 5.10
C GLY A 774 8.00 -6.37 6.53
N ASN A 775 8.83 -5.37 6.87
CA ASN A 775 8.81 -4.71 8.18
C ASN A 775 7.57 -3.83 8.38
N PHE A 776 7.02 -3.22 7.33
CA PHE A 776 5.89 -2.28 7.46
C PHE A 776 4.56 -2.80 6.91
N ILE A 777 4.57 -3.69 5.92
CA ILE A 777 3.36 -4.27 5.34
C ILE A 777 2.65 -5.16 6.37
N ASN A 778 1.34 -4.96 6.54
CA ASN A 778 0.50 -5.63 7.54
C ASN A 778 0.93 -5.48 9.02
N SER A 779 1.92 -4.64 9.32
CA SER A 779 2.39 -4.31 10.69
C SER A 779 1.44 -3.38 11.48
N GLY A 780 0.26 -3.07 10.93
CA GLY A 780 -0.83 -2.38 11.60
C GLY A 780 -1.45 -3.21 12.74
N ASP A 781 -2.20 -2.54 13.62
CA ASP A 781 -2.53 -3.11 14.92
C ASP A 781 -3.60 -4.22 14.86
N LYS A 782 -3.16 -5.49 14.82
CA LYS A 782 -4.08 -6.63 14.96
C LYS A 782 -4.78 -6.72 16.33
N THR A 783 -4.41 -5.90 17.32
CA THR A 783 -5.18 -5.76 18.58
C THR A 783 -6.34 -4.76 18.46
N ARG A 784 -6.38 -3.98 17.38
CA ARG A 784 -7.48 -3.05 17.02
C ARG A 784 -8.15 -3.46 15.71
N VAL A 785 -8.52 -4.74 15.62
CA VAL A 785 -9.46 -5.25 14.61
C VAL A 785 -10.85 -5.29 15.22
N LEU A 786 -11.78 -4.51 14.66
CA LEU A 786 -13.19 -4.60 14.98
C LEU A 786 -13.83 -5.72 14.14
N ARG A 787 -13.94 -6.91 14.73
CA ARG A 787 -14.72 -8.02 14.16
C ARG A 787 -16.21 -7.67 14.22
N LEU A 788 -16.88 -7.77 13.08
CA LEU A 788 -18.33 -7.70 12.97
C LEU A 788 -18.90 -9.11 12.83
N SER A 789 -20.01 -9.40 13.49
CA SER A 789 -20.82 -10.59 13.21
C SER A 789 -21.85 -10.31 12.11
N ASP A 790 -22.48 -11.35 11.55
CA ASP A 790 -23.65 -11.21 10.67
C ASP A 790 -24.71 -10.29 11.27
N GLN A 791 -24.88 -10.37 12.60
CA GLN A 791 -25.84 -9.58 13.34
C GLN A 791 -25.45 -8.09 13.42
N ASP A 792 -24.17 -7.77 13.56
CA ASP A 792 -23.70 -6.38 13.54
C ASP A 792 -23.84 -5.79 12.12
N VAL A 793 -23.58 -6.57 11.07
CA VAL A 793 -23.77 -6.18 9.67
C VAL A 793 -25.26 -5.90 9.38
N ASP A 794 -26.17 -6.77 9.81
CA ASP A 794 -27.62 -6.59 9.64
C ASP A 794 -28.18 -5.40 10.46
N ASP A 795 -27.70 -5.19 11.69
CA ASP A 795 -28.03 -3.99 12.49
C ASP A 795 -27.55 -2.70 11.80
N LEU A 796 -26.32 -2.69 11.28
CA LEU A 796 -25.75 -1.57 10.52
C LEU A 796 -26.57 -1.25 9.26
N ILE A 797 -27.04 -2.27 8.54
CA ILE A 797 -27.92 -2.11 7.38
C ILE A 797 -29.26 -1.50 7.80
N LYS A 798 -29.87 -2.00 8.89
CA LYS A 798 -31.17 -1.53 9.39
C LYS A 798 -31.15 -0.08 9.88
N VAL A 799 -30.17 0.33 10.68
CA VAL A 799 -30.05 1.74 11.11
C VAL A 799 -29.69 2.66 9.95
N THR A 800 -28.81 2.24 9.03
CA THR A 800 -28.47 3.09 7.88
C THR A 800 -29.70 3.33 7.01
N ALA A 801 -30.61 2.36 6.90
CA ALA A 801 -31.88 2.51 6.18
C ALA A 801 -32.90 3.47 6.85
N THR A 802 -32.73 3.90 8.11
CA THR A 802 -33.54 4.98 8.70
C THR A 802 -32.90 6.37 8.53
N GLU A 803 -31.57 6.44 8.44
CA GLU A 803 -30.83 7.70 8.49
C GLU A 803 -30.52 8.31 7.10
N VAL A 804 -30.59 7.55 6.00
CA VAL A 804 -30.21 8.03 4.67
C VAL A 804 -31.39 8.50 3.80
N ALA A 805 -31.17 9.55 3.01
CA ALA A 805 -32.18 10.11 2.13
C ALA A 805 -32.21 9.39 0.78
N LEU A 806 -33.18 8.49 0.58
CA LEU A 806 -33.33 7.69 -0.64
C LEU A 806 -33.49 8.50 -1.95
N SER A 807 -33.83 9.79 -1.86
CA SER A 807 -33.91 10.73 -2.99
C SER A 807 -32.55 11.18 -3.54
N LEU A 808 -31.44 10.86 -2.87
CA LEU A 808 -30.09 11.13 -3.36
C LEU A 808 -29.70 10.18 -4.52
N ASN A 809 -28.79 10.64 -5.38
CA ASN A 809 -28.13 9.78 -6.38
C ASN A 809 -27.13 8.82 -5.72
N ASP A 810 -26.68 7.77 -6.43
CA ASP A 810 -25.92 6.66 -5.81
C ASP A 810 -24.60 7.08 -5.17
N ASP A 811 -23.89 8.05 -5.76
CA ASP A 811 -22.65 8.59 -5.19
C ASP A 811 -22.88 9.29 -3.84
N ASN A 812 -23.91 10.15 -3.75
CA ASN A 812 -24.24 10.83 -2.50
C ASN A 812 -24.89 9.89 -1.48
N LEU A 813 -25.75 8.95 -1.92
CA LEU A 813 -26.38 7.97 -1.04
C LEU A 813 -25.35 7.00 -0.46
N GLY A 814 -24.42 6.51 -1.28
CA GLY A 814 -23.33 5.63 -0.86
C GLY A 814 -22.41 6.31 0.15
N LYS A 815 -22.00 7.56 -0.12
CA LYS A 815 -21.19 8.35 0.82
C LYS A 815 -21.93 8.63 2.13
N GLN A 816 -23.21 8.99 2.07
CA GLN A 816 -24.03 9.22 3.27
C GLN A 816 -24.20 7.92 4.10
N ALA A 817 -24.44 6.79 3.44
CA ALA A 817 -24.56 5.47 4.08
C ALA A 817 -23.24 5.05 4.77
N GLY A 818 -22.14 5.06 4.02
CA GLY A 818 -20.81 4.71 4.56
C GLY A 818 -20.36 5.64 5.69
N ALA A 819 -20.66 6.94 5.62
CA ALA A 819 -20.35 7.89 6.67
C ALA A 819 -21.17 7.68 7.96
N VAL A 820 -22.42 7.24 7.86
CA VAL A 820 -23.23 6.81 9.03
C VAL A 820 -22.63 5.54 9.65
N VAL A 821 -22.32 4.53 8.83
CA VAL A 821 -21.66 3.28 9.26
C VAL A 821 -20.33 3.58 9.97
N ASP A 822 -19.43 4.36 9.35
CA ASP A 822 -18.14 4.70 9.95
C ASP A 822 -18.28 5.49 11.25
N THR A 823 -19.31 6.32 11.40
CA THR A 823 -19.59 7.02 12.67
C THR A 823 -20.03 6.03 13.76
N ILE A 824 -20.78 4.97 13.42
CA ILE A 824 -21.14 3.89 14.35
C ILE A 824 -19.92 3.06 14.76
N LEU A 825 -19.09 2.66 13.78
CA LEU A 825 -17.85 1.93 14.01
C LEU A 825 -16.89 2.74 14.90
N ASN A 826 -16.77 4.04 14.66
CA ASN A 826 -15.97 4.95 15.50
C ASN A 826 -16.50 5.05 16.93
N ARG A 827 -17.83 5.18 17.11
CA ARG A 827 -18.46 5.17 18.43
C ARG A 827 -18.15 3.86 19.17
N ARG A 828 -18.22 2.70 18.49
CA ARG A 828 -17.84 1.41 19.07
C ARG A 828 -16.36 1.37 19.50
N MET A 829 -15.46 1.95 18.72
CA MET A 829 -14.02 1.94 18.99
C MET A 829 -13.54 3.06 19.95
N SER A 830 -14.43 3.95 20.39
CA SER A 830 -14.13 5.05 21.32
C SER A 830 -13.65 4.63 22.73
N GLY A 831 -13.82 3.35 23.09
CA GLY A 831 -13.54 2.85 24.44
C GLY A 831 -14.58 3.21 25.50
N LEU A 832 -15.64 3.97 25.17
CA LEU A 832 -16.70 4.30 26.11
C LEU A 832 -17.57 3.07 26.43
N GLU A 833 -17.73 2.76 27.72
CA GLU A 833 -18.44 1.57 28.23
C GLU A 833 -19.86 1.40 27.65
N LYS A 834 -20.61 2.51 27.57
CA LYS A 834 -21.96 2.57 26.98
C LYS A 834 -22.01 2.24 25.47
N TRP A 835 -20.88 2.29 24.78
CA TRP A 835 -20.72 2.00 23.35
C TRP A 835 -19.91 0.70 23.14
N SER A 836 -19.99 -0.23 24.10
CA SER A 836 -19.27 -1.52 24.11
C SER A 836 -19.70 -2.55 23.05
N THR A 837 -20.80 -2.32 22.31
CA THR A 837 -21.25 -3.16 21.18
C THR A 837 -21.86 -2.28 20.07
N ILE A 838 -21.89 -2.76 18.82
CA ILE A 838 -22.52 -2.03 17.69
C ILE A 838 -24.01 -1.84 17.97
N ARG A 839 -24.72 -2.93 18.32
CA ARG A 839 -26.11 -2.89 18.80
C ARG A 839 -26.31 -1.91 19.97
N GLY A 840 -25.35 -1.80 20.89
CA GLY A 840 -25.36 -0.82 21.98
C GLY A 840 -25.24 0.63 21.50
N VAL A 841 -24.36 0.91 20.53
CA VAL A 841 -24.26 2.23 19.89
C VAL A 841 -25.57 2.62 19.19
N ILE A 842 -26.21 1.66 18.53
CA ILE A 842 -27.42 1.88 17.72
C ILE A 842 -28.67 2.05 18.61
N ASN A 843 -28.79 1.25 19.68
CA ASN A 843 -29.92 1.33 20.61
C ASN A 843 -29.72 2.35 21.76
N GLU A 844 -28.55 2.97 21.90
CA GLU A 844 -28.31 4.04 22.86
C GLU A 844 -29.29 5.21 22.60
N ARG A 845 -29.90 5.70 23.68
CA ARG A 845 -31.04 6.62 23.57
C ARG A 845 -30.62 7.95 22.95
N TRP A 846 -31.44 8.46 22.04
CA TRP A 846 -31.22 9.68 21.24
C TRP A 846 -30.11 9.63 20.17
N GLN A 847 -29.46 8.49 19.91
CA GLN A 847 -28.42 8.42 18.87
C GLN A 847 -28.97 8.42 17.44
N PHE A 848 -30.16 7.84 17.24
CA PHE A 848 -30.81 7.62 15.95
C PHE A 848 -32.32 7.80 16.13
N SER A 849 -32.95 8.66 15.32
CA SER A 849 -34.26 9.25 15.66
C SER A 849 -35.43 8.28 15.50
N ASP A 850 -35.36 7.42 14.49
CA ASP A 850 -36.36 6.35 14.26
C ASP A 850 -36.10 5.13 15.18
N ILE A 851 -34.90 4.97 15.74
CA ILE A 851 -34.54 3.78 16.54
C ILE A 851 -34.95 3.91 18.00
N ASN A 852 -34.33 4.79 18.78
CA ASN A 852 -34.58 4.93 20.23
C ASN A 852 -34.63 6.40 20.67
N ALA A 853 -35.63 7.12 20.16
CA ALA A 853 -36.08 8.41 20.68
C ALA A 853 -37.43 8.24 21.41
N PRO A 854 -37.76 9.10 22.40
CA PRO A 854 -39.08 9.11 23.04
C PRO A 854 -40.13 9.76 22.13
N ARG A 855 -40.41 9.13 20.99
CA ARG A 855 -41.38 9.54 19.96
C ARG A 855 -42.29 8.33 19.67
N PRO A 856 -43.62 8.48 19.55
CA PRO A 856 -44.52 7.35 19.26
C PRO A 856 -44.27 6.62 17.93
N SER A 857 -43.48 7.21 17.03
CA SER A 857 -43.09 6.66 15.74
C SER A 857 -41.77 5.86 15.77
N ALA A 858 -41.02 5.88 16.86
CA ALA A 858 -39.73 5.19 16.95
C ALA A 858 -39.93 3.68 17.21
N TYR A 859 -39.08 2.84 16.62
CA TYR A 859 -39.14 1.38 16.73
C TYR A 859 -38.77 0.85 18.13
N GLY A 860 -38.15 1.68 18.98
CA GLY A 860 -37.66 1.35 20.33
C GLY A 860 -36.33 0.57 20.35
N SER A 861 -36.03 -0.19 19.29
CA SER A 861 -34.72 -0.81 19.05
C SER A 861 -34.56 -1.16 17.56
N VAL A 862 -33.31 -1.35 17.10
CA VAL A 862 -33.02 -1.72 15.71
C VAL A 862 -33.57 -3.10 15.34
N GLN A 863 -33.69 -4.01 16.32
CA GLN A 863 -34.31 -5.33 16.13
C GLN A 863 -35.80 -5.25 15.75
N ASN A 864 -36.46 -4.13 16.04
CA ASN A 864 -37.86 -3.90 15.69
C ASN A 864 -38.03 -3.21 14.31
N VAL A 865 -36.95 -2.85 13.61
CA VAL A 865 -37.00 -2.29 12.25
C VAL A 865 -37.29 -3.43 11.26
N PRO A 866 -38.44 -3.42 10.56
CA PRO A 866 -38.80 -4.49 9.64
C PRO A 866 -38.02 -4.41 8.32
N GLU A 867 -37.74 -5.56 7.69
CA GLU A 867 -37.05 -5.64 6.39
C GLU A 867 -37.71 -4.79 5.29
N SER A 868 -39.01 -4.53 5.38
CA SER A 868 -39.74 -3.64 4.44
C SER A 868 -39.28 -2.17 4.47
N ARG A 869 -38.45 -1.76 5.45
CA ARG A 869 -37.74 -0.47 5.46
C ARG A 869 -36.36 -0.54 4.79
N VAL A 870 -35.77 -1.72 4.67
CA VAL A 870 -34.43 -1.93 4.12
C VAL A 870 -34.51 -2.05 2.59
N SER A 871 -34.31 -0.94 1.89
CA SER A 871 -34.20 -1.00 0.43
C SER A 871 -32.96 -1.79 -0.01
N GLN A 872 -33.09 -2.62 -1.04
CA GLN A 872 -31.96 -3.38 -1.62
C GLN A 872 -30.79 -2.46 -2.00
N ARG A 873 -31.09 -1.24 -2.49
CA ARG A 873 -30.12 -0.19 -2.83
C ARG A 873 -29.24 0.20 -1.63
N VAL A 874 -29.84 0.45 -0.46
CA VAL A 874 -29.08 0.76 0.77
C VAL A 874 -28.34 -0.49 1.28
N ARG A 875 -28.96 -1.67 1.25
CA ARG A 875 -28.32 -2.94 1.64
C ARG A 875 -27.04 -3.19 0.82
N SER A 876 -27.07 -3.01 -0.50
CA SER A 876 -25.90 -3.15 -1.37
C SER A 876 -24.82 -2.08 -1.12
N LEU A 877 -25.21 -0.81 -0.90
CA LEU A 877 -24.24 0.27 -0.62
C LEU A 877 -23.52 0.09 0.73
N VAL A 878 -24.24 -0.33 1.77
CA VAL A 878 -23.64 -0.63 3.09
C VAL A 878 -22.68 -1.83 3.00
N LEU A 879 -23.07 -2.90 2.31
CA LEU A 879 -22.21 -4.07 2.12
C LEU A 879 -20.95 -3.73 1.30
N ALA A 880 -21.07 -2.93 0.24
CA ALA A 880 -19.93 -2.49 -0.56
C ALA A 880 -18.95 -1.61 0.25
N HIS A 881 -19.47 -0.68 1.07
CA HIS A 881 -18.66 0.14 1.97
C HIS A 881 -17.97 -0.70 3.06
N LEU A 882 -18.68 -1.65 3.67
CA LEU A 882 -18.08 -2.57 4.65
C LEU A 882 -16.99 -3.45 4.02
N GLN A 883 -17.17 -3.92 2.79
CA GLN A 883 -16.14 -4.67 2.07
C GLN A 883 -14.91 -3.79 1.75
N ASP A 884 -15.10 -2.54 1.33
CA ASP A 884 -13.99 -1.60 1.13
C ASP A 884 -13.22 -1.35 2.43
N ARG A 885 -13.92 -1.02 3.53
CA ARG A 885 -13.30 -0.83 4.86
C ARG A 885 -12.55 -2.08 5.36
N ALA A 886 -13.05 -3.28 5.08
CA ALA A 886 -12.38 -4.55 5.40
C ALA A 886 -11.13 -4.78 4.53
N ASN A 887 -11.16 -4.37 3.27
CA ASN A 887 -10.04 -4.42 2.33
C ASN A 887 -8.96 -3.33 2.55
N GLY A 888 -9.02 -2.59 3.68
CA GLY A 888 -8.09 -1.49 3.99
C GLY A 888 -8.55 -0.11 3.50
N GLY A 889 -9.81 0.02 3.09
CA GLY A 889 -10.48 1.26 2.74
C GLY A 889 -10.51 2.28 3.90
N ALA A 890 -10.41 3.56 3.53
CA ALA A 890 -10.36 4.67 4.49
C ALA A 890 -11.76 4.99 5.05
N SER A 891 -11.81 5.43 6.31
CA SER A 891 -13.06 5.95 6.89
C SER A 891 -13.49 7.25 6.21
N LEU A 892 -14.74 7.30 5.73
CA LEU A 892 -15.37 8.48 5.14
C LEU A 892 -15.59 9.62 6.15
N VAL A 893 -15.34 9.40 7.45
CA VAL A 893 -15.44 10.44 8.49
C VAL A 893 -14.16 10.57 9.32
N GLY A 894 -13.07 9.90 8.90
CA GLY A 894 -11.89 9.72 9.75
C GLY A 894 -12.27 9.03 11.07
N ASN A 895 -11.77 9.53 12.19
CA ASN A 895 -12.13 9.08 13.54
C ASN A 895 -13.14 10.04 14.24
N ASN A 896 -14.18 10.49 13.53
CA ASN A 896 -15.24 11.32 14.09
C ASN A 896 -16.40 10.53 14.71
N LEU A 897 -17.04 11.10 15.75
CA LEU A 897 -18.02 10.43 16.61
C LEU A 897 -19.47 10.96 16.50
N SER A 898 -19.66 12.09 15.83
CA SER A 898 -20.94 12.80 15.74
C SER A 898 -21.28 13.12 14.30
N TYR A 899 -22.58 13.13 13.98
CA TYR A 899 -23.09 13.69 12.74
C TYR A 899 -24.42 14.41 12.98
N ALA A 900 -24.77 15.33 12.08
CA ALA A 900 -26.00 16.09 12.14
C ALA A 900 -26.48 16.45 10.72
N ASN A 901 -27.78 16.75 10.57
CA ASN A 901 -28.30 17.49 9.43
C ASN A 901 -28.58 18.94 9.87
N PRO A 902 -27.84 19.96 9.37
CA PRO A 902 -28.02 21.35 9.77
C PRO A 902 -29.33 21.97 9.27
N TYR A 903 -30.08 21.26 8.41
CA TYR A 903 -31.37 21.68 7.88
C TYR A 903 -32.56 20.93 8.50
N ALA A 904 -32.34 20.21 9.62
CA ALA A 904 -33.36 19.45 10.35
C ALA A 904 -33.44 19.89 11.83
N LEU A 905 -33.66 21.18 12.05
CA LEU A 905 -33.63 21.82 13.38
C LEU A 905 -34.99 22.37 13.85
N ASP A 906 -36.06 22.09 13.10
CA ASP A 906 -37.37 22.74 13.27
C ASP A 906 -38.06 22.39 14.62
N GLU A 907 -37.67 21.27 15.26
CA GLU A 907 -38.09 20.85 16.60
C GLU A 907 -36.93 20.86 17.63
N ALA A 908 -35.75 21.38 17.27
CA ALA A 908 -34.54 21.26 18.09
C ALA A 908 -34.54 22.20 19.29
N SER A 909 -34.11 21.71 20.46
CA SER A 909 -33.85 22.54 21.64
C SER A 909 -32.62 23.44 21.43
N ASP A 910 -32.48 24.52 22.21
CA ASP A 910 -31.33 25.43 22.09
C ASP A 910 -29.98 24.70 22.33
N ALA A 911 -29.95 23.75 23.28
CA ALA A 911 -28.80 22.88 23.51
C ALA A 911 -28.52 21.93 22.33
N THR A 912 -29.58 21.45 21.65
CA THR A 912 -29.46 20.66 20.41
C THR A 912 -28.90 21.50 19.27
N ARG A 913 -29.33 22.76 19.12
CA ARG A 913 -28.81 23.66 18.08
C ARG A 913 -27.33 23.98 18.31
N ALA A 914 -26.95 24.33 19.55
CA ALA A 914 -25.54 24.55 19.92
C ALA A 914 -24.67 23.29 19.69
N TRP A 915 -25.19 22.09 19.95
CA TRP A 915 -24.50 20.83 19.65
C TRP A 915 -24.32 20.61 18.14
N VAL A 916 -25.35 20.90 17.32
CA VAL A 916 -25.25 20.82 15.86
C VAL A 916 -24.29 21.89 15.31
N GLU A 917 -24.25 23.08 15.88
CA GLU A 917 -23.29 24.14 15.50
C GLU A 917 -21.83 23.72 15.72
N ASP A 918 -21.51 23.01 16.81
CA ASP A 918 -20.17 22.42 17.04
C ASP A 918 -19.86 21.33 16.00
N VAL A 919 -20.80 20.42 15.69
CA VAL A 919 -20.60 19.42 14.62
C VAL A 919 -20.41 20.08 13.24
N VAL A 920 -21.18 21.14 12.93
CA VAL A 920 -21.04 21.94 11.69
C VAL A 920 -19.67 22.62 11.64
N HIS A 921 -19.20 23.17 12.76
CA HIS A 921 -17.89 23.81 12.83
C HIS A 921 -16.77 22.80 12.58
N GLN A 922 -16.78 21.65 13.26
CA GLN A 922 -15.80 20.58 13.03
C GLN A 922 -15.84 20.03 11.59
N ALA A 923 -17.02 19.89 11.00
CA ALA A 923 -17.17 19.50 9.60
C ALA A 923 -16.66 20.58 8.61
N SER A 924 -16.74 21.87 8.97
CA SER A 924 -16.18 22.97 8.17
C SER A 924 -14.64 22.98 8.17
N ILE A 925 -14.01 22.49 9.23
CA ILE A 925 -12.55 22.33 9.34
C ILE A 925 -12.08 21.07 8.59
N THR A 926 -12.86 19.98 8.67
CA THR A 926 -12.44 18.65 8.19
C THR A 926 -12.97 18.24 6.81
N GLY A 927 -13.98 18.94 6.29
CA GLY A 927 -14.56 18.68 4.96
C GLY A 927 -15.59 17.54 4.90
N TYR A 928 -15.87 16.84 6.01
CA TYR A 928 -16.80 15.69 6.04
C TYR A 928 -18.27 16.13 5.95
N ARG A 929 -18.73 16.44 4.72
CA ARG A 929 -20.11 16.77 4.36
C ARG A 929 -20.58 15.90 3.19
N TYR A 930 -21.71 15.21 3.36
CA TYR A 930 -22.26 14.27 2.37
C TYR A 930 -23.76 14.50 2.14
N GLY A 931 -24.23 14.27 0.91
CA GLY A 931 -25.62 14.52 0.51
C GLY A 931 -25.81 15.84 -0.25
N SER A 932 -27.07 16.22 -0.50
CA SER A 932 -27.43 17.35 -1.36
C SER A 932 -28.71 18.07 -0.93
N GLY A 933 -28.83 19.36 -1.25
CA GLY A 933 -29.96 20.20 -0.85
C GLY A 933 -30.11 20.28 0.68
N ARG A 934 -31.30 19.95 1.19
CA ARG A 934 -31.56 19.80 2.64
C ARG A 934 -31.28 18.39 3.18
N ALA A 935 -30.97 17.43 2.31
CA ALA A 935 -30.64 16.06 2.68
C ALA A 935 -29.11 15.91 2.78
N VAL A 936 -28.53 16.49 3.84
CA VAL A 936 -27.08 16.58 4.05
C VAL A 936 -26.72 16.12 5.44
N HIS A 937 -25.70 15.27 5.57
CA HIS A 937 -25.01 15.01 6.83
C HIS A 937 -23.69 15.77 6.87
N VAL A 938 -23.41 16.38 8.03
CA VAL A 938 -22.09 16.90 8.40
C VAL A 938 -21.55 16.04 9.55
N HIS A 939 -20.29 15.63 9.47
CA HIS A 939 -19.67 14.73 10.45
C HIS A 939 -18.51 15.44 11.17
N GLY A 940 -18.39 15.19 12.47
CA GLY A 940 -17.44 15.87 13.35
C GLY A 940 -17.36 15.20 14.71
N THR A 941 -16.70 15.85 15.67
CA THR A 941 -16.68 15.37 17.06
C THR A 941 -16.86 16.56 17.98
N THR A 942 -17.99 16.62 18.69
CA THR A 942 -18.24 17.73 19.61
C THR A 942 -17.24 17.76 20.75
N GLN A 943 -16.93 18.94 21.28
CA GLN A 943 -15.80 19.19 22.17
C GLN A 943 -15.69 18.20 23.36
N GLY A 944 -16.81 17.84 23.99
CA GLY A 944 -16.87 16.88 25.10
C GLY A 944 -16.57 15.41 24.74
N LEU A 945 -16.51 15.06 23.45
CA LEU A 945 -16.16 13.73 22.92
C LEU A 945 -14.77 13.70 22.25
N MET A 946 -14.08 14.83 22.12
CA MET A 946 -12.74 14.89 21.53
C MET A 946 -11.72 13.93 22.19
N PRO A 947 -11.69 13.74 23.53
CA PRO A 947 -10.78 12.78 24.17
C PRO A 947 -11.12 11.30 23.90
N SER A 948 -12.30 11.01 23.35
CA SER A 948 -12.81 9.65 23.10
C SER A 948 -12.73 9.23 21.63
N ARG A 949 -12.11 10.04 20.75
CA ARG A 949 -11.93 9.68 19.34
C ARG A 949 -11.04 8.44 19.24
N PRO A 950 -11.43 7.41 18.47
CA PRO A 950 -10.62 6.22 18.34
C PRO A 950 -9.30 6.52 17.62
N ASP A 951 -8.24 5.84 18.05
CA ASP A 951 -7.05 5.64 17.22
C ASP A 951 -7.41 4.80 15.97
N PRO A 952 -6.57 4.76 14.92
CA PRO A 952 -6.82 3.93 13.74
C PRO A 952 -7.07 2.45 14.06
N TYR A 953 -8.06 1.87 13.37
CA TYR A 953 -8.48 0.47 13.50
C TYR A 953 -8.89 -0.08 12.12
N THR A 954 -8.82 -1.40 11.95
CA THR A 954 -9.38 -2.12 10.80
C THR A 954 -10.66 -2.84 11.20
N ILE A 955 -11.44 -3.29 10.22
CA ILE A 955 -12.60 -4.16 10.46
C ILE A 955 -12.38 -5.54 9.82
N GLU A 956 -13.04 -6.55 10.35
CA GLU A 956 -13.06 -7.92 9.84
C GLU A 956 -14.53 -8.35 9.77
N LEU A 957 -14.95 -8.88 8.62
CA LEU A 957 -16.32 -9.32 8.33
C LEU A 957 -16.52 -10.78 8.79
N PRO A 958 -17.77 -11.24 9.01
CA PRO A 958 -18.06 -12.61 9.45
C PRO A 958 -17.68 -13.68 8.41
#